data_AF-A0A3B8HR71-F1
#
_entry.id   AF-A0A3B8HR71-F1
#
_cell.length_a   1.000
_cell.length_b   1.000
_cell.length_c   1.000
_cell.angle_alpha   90.00
_cell.angle_beta   90.00
_cell.angle_gamma   90.00
#
_symmetry.space_group_name_H-M   'P 1'
#
loop_
_entity.id
_entity.type
_entity.pdbx_description
1 polymer ?
#
loop_
_entity_poly.entity_id
_entity_poly.type
_entity_poly.pdbx_seq_one_letter_code
_entity_poly.pdbx_strand_id
1 'polypeptide(L)'
;MSVQRMAPELRHKVSSYRAGFLPEERRAIEQNLASGSLSAVISTSALEVGIDIGILDLCILVGYPGTIMTTWQRGGRVGRGGQESAIILVPGEDALDQYIIHHPQEFLGSHYEVAVVDPDNPEILKAHLPCAAAELAITRTESKEWSDTSVRVLEQLCASGELRHSADGERWFAAAQQPHRRVDIRSVGDGYTITAASAEEDGKWYPLGKSDGIRALKECHPGAIYLHRGQQYQVTELDLKNRLIRVVNGQVPYFTRVRSEKETTVLEVLKSKPIANFIVRLGRLRVTEQIVGYEKRRLFTQELLDQHTLELPPQTFETVGFWLEIEDAIAQAVRNVKLHFMGGIHALEHAAISMFPLFALCDRNDIGGIAYPLHPQLEKSAVFIYDGYPGGIGLAVRGYGIIEPLLGKTRELIASCSCDQGCPACIHSPKCGAGNKPLDKAAALLILRYLLGEMSLPDFSSREGTARGDHMPRLDPEAPEPQPLRIGFFDLETQRLADEVGGWQNKHLMRVSVAVLGRGFGEDYRVYREDELDQLIRDLQELDLVVGFNIKSFDYSVLQAYSSFDFKKLPTFDILEQIHRHLGFRLSLDHIAEHTLGEAKQADGIQAVRWFREGQWEPLIRYCQDDVRLTRDVFRHCLEKGYLVYADRRGNQVRLPTPWKLEDLAGAHKKG
;
A
#
# COMPACT_ATOMS: atom_id res chain seq x y z
N MET A 1 6.87 3.37 41.40
CA MET A 1 7.89 4.09 42.23
C MET A 1 9.28 3.72 41.71
N SER A 2 10.28 4.61 41.79
CA SER A 2 11.63 4.34 41.25
C SER A 2 12.57 3.75 42.31
N VAL A 3 13.58 2.99 41.87
CA VAL A 3 14.65 2.43 42.74
C VAL A 3 15.31 3.53 43.58
N GLN A 4 15.53 4.70 42.98
CA GLN A 4 16.12 5.86 43.66
C GLN A 4 15.31 6.34 44.88
N ARG A 5 14.00 6.08 44.93
CA ARG A 5 13.14 6.46 46.06
C ARG A 5 12.97 5.34 47.08
N MET A 6 12.96 4.08 46.65
CA MET A 6 12.67 2.94 47.52
C MET A 6 13.93 2.30 48.12
N ALA A 7 15.06 2.37 47.42
CA ALA A 7 16.35 1.79 47.83
C ALA A 7 17.52 2.68 47.35
N PRO A 8 17.74 3.86 47.97
CA PRO A 8 18.76 4.83 47.55
C PRO A 8 20.19 4.26 47.50
N GLU A 9 20.50 3.28 48.34
CA GLU A 9 21.77 2.57 48.42
C GLU A 9 22.08 1.75 47.16
N LEU A 10 21.06 1.33 46.42
CA LEU A 10 21.20 0.57 45.17
C LEU A 10 21.28 1.45 43.93
N ARG A 11 21.15 2.77 44.06
CA ARG A 11 21.05 3.71 42.93
C ARG A 11 22.20 3.62 41.92
N HIS A 12 23.40 3.27 42.39
CA HIS A 12 24.62 3.17 41.57
C HIS A 12 24.88 1.75 41.06
N LYS A 13 24.12 0.77 41.57
CA LYS A 13 24.24 -0.66 41.23
C LYS A 13 23.18 -1.13 40.24
N VAL A 14 22.18 -0.31 39.94
CA VAL A 14 21.10 -0.63 39.01
C VAL A 14 21.05 0.42 37.92
N SER A 15 21.03 -0.01 36.67
CA SER A 15 20.86 0.89 35.52
C SER A 15 19.78 0.37 34.57
N SER A 16 19.21 1.26 33.78
CA SER A 16 18.39 0.89 32.63
C SER A 16 19.26 0.70 31.39
N TYR A 17 18.86 -0.13 30.43
CA TYR A 17 19.55 -0.29 29.15
C TYR A 17 18.52 -0.39 28.03
N ARG A 18 18.64 0.47 27.01
CA ARG A 18 17.69 0.49 25.88
C ARG A 18 18.41 0.91 24.61
N ALA A 19 17.87 0.50 23.46
CA ALA A 19 18.47 0.77 22.14
C ALA A 19 18.64 2.27 21.83
N GLY A 20 17.82 3.13 22.46
CA GLY A 20 17.87 4.58 22.28
C GLY A 20 18.98 5.32 23.05
N PHE A 21 19.83 4.60 23.80
CA PHE A 21 21.01 5.19 24.46
C PHE A 21 22.15 5.43 23.47
N LEU A 22 22.97 6.43 23.77
CA LEU A 22 24.16 6.73 22.98
C LEU A 22 25.12 5.54 23.00
N PRO A 23 25.90 5.31 21.92
CA PRO A 23 26.86 4.21 21.87
C PRO A 23 27.83 4.20 23.07
N GLU A 24 28.27 5.38 23.52
CA GLU A 24 29.17 5.53 24.66
C GLU A 24 28.51 5.15 25.99
N GLU A 25 27.25 5.56 26.20
CA GLU A 25 26.46 5.18 27.39
C GLU A 25 26.25 3.66 27.46
N ARG A 26 25.92 3.03 26.32
CA ARG A 26 25.75 1.58 26.23
C ARG A 26 27.04 0.85 26.57
N ARG A 27 28.18 1.27 25.98
CA ARG A 27 29.50 0.69 26.28
C ARG A 27 29.88 0.83 27.76
N ALA A 28 29.60 1.98 28.37
CA ALA A 28 29.86 2.18 29.79
C ALA A 28 29.01 1.25 30.66
N ILE A 29 27.72 1.08 30.35
CA ILE A 29 26.84 0.15 31.08
C ILE A 29 27.31 -1.30 30.88
N GLU A 30 27.67 -1.69 29.66
CA GLU A 30 28.18 -3.03 29.34
C GLU A 30 29.49 -3.34 30.09
N GLN A 31 30.43 -2.39 30.13
CA GLN A 31 31.68 -2.52 30.90
C GLN A 31 31.42 -2.61 32.41
N ASN A 32 30.49 -1.80 32.92
CA ASN A 32 30.12 -1.84 34.33
C ASN A 32 29.45 -3.16 34.72
N LEU A 33 28.66 -3.73 33.82
CA LEU A 33 28.01 -5.03 34.02
C LEU A 33 29.04 -6.17 33.93
N ALA A 34 29.97 -6.11 32.98
CA ALA A 34 31.05 -7.10 32.84
C ALA A 34 32.06 -7.09 34.00
N SER A 35 32.35 -5.91 34.56
CA SER A 35 33.23 -5.74 35.72
C SER A 35 32.56 -6.01 37.06
N GLY A 36 31.24 -6.20 37.10
CA GLY A 36 30.45 -6.40 38.32
C GLY A 36 30.24 -5.13 39.16
N SER A 37 30.61 -3.95 38.65
CA SER A 37 30.30 -2.67 39.31
C SER A 37 28.80 -2.36 39.27
N LEU A 38 28.11 -2.86 38.23
CA LEU A 38 26.66 -2.90 38.13
C LEU A 38 26.15 -4.28 38.59
N SER A 39 25.16 -4.31 39.48
CA SER A 39 24.55 -5.56 39.96
C SER A 39 23.29 -5.97 39.19
N ALA A 40 22.59 -5.02 38.58
CA ALA A 40 21.39 -5.34 37.78
C ALA A 40 21.16 -4.33 36.66
N VAL A 41 20.65 -4.83 35.53
CA VAL A 41 20.25 -4.01 34.40
C VAL A 41 18.79 -4.26 34.04
N ILE A 42 18.00 -3.20 33.91
CA ILE A 42 16.62 -3.26 33.42
C ILE A 42 16.64 -2.94 31.94
N SER A 43 16.38 -3.93 31.09
CA SER A 43 16.47 -3.76 29.64
C SER A 43 15.20 -4.11 28.87
N THR A 44 15.07 -3.48 27.70
CA THR A 44 14.15 -3.91 26.65
C THR A 44 14.77 -5.08 25.86
N SER A 45 14.31 -5.33 24.64
CA SER A 45 14.96 -6.26 23.69
C SER A 45 16.40 -5.87 23.30
N ALA A 46 16.92 -4.74 23.77
CA ALA A 46 18.22 -4.23 23.36
C ALA A 46 19.40 -5.10 23.81
N LEU A 47 19.23 -5.91 24.88
CA LEU A 47 20.24 -6.88 25.32
C LEU A 47 20.04 -8.29 24.70
N GLU A 48 19.04 -8.46 23.82
CA GLU A 48 18.82 -9.75 23.13
C GLU A 48 19.90 -10.07 22.10
N VAL A 49 20.61 -9.08 21.56
CA VAL A 49 21.53 -9.24 20.44
C VAL A 49 22.99 -9.13 20.89
N GLY A 50 23.78 -10.18 20.61
CA GLY A 50 25.23 -10.10 20.38
C GLY A 50 26.19 -9.62 21.48
N ILE A 51 25.72 -9.17 22.65
CA ILE A 51 26.63 -8.64 23.68
C ILE A 51 27.07 -9.79 24.61
N ASP A 52 28.38 -9.92 24.85
CA ASP A 52 28.93 -10.84 25.83
C ASP A 52 28.83 -10.23 27.24
N ILE A 53 27.68 -10.42 27.88
CA ILE A 53 27.38 -9.84 29.18
C ILE A 53 27.77 -10.82 30.29
N GLY A 54 29.07 -11.04 30.47
CA GLY A 54 29.70 -11.68 31.64
C GLY A 54 28.88 -12.66 32.51
N ILE A 55 28.94 -12.43 33.82
CA ILE A 55 28.64 -13.36 34.94
C ILE A 55 27.18 -13.35 35.41
N LEU A 56 26.21 -12.92 34.60
CA LEU A 56 24.82 -12.88 35.08
C LEU A 56 24.31 -14.27 35.46
N ASP A 57 23.63 -14.35 36.59
CA ASP A 57 23.08 -15.57 37.21
C ASP A 57 21.55 -15.54 37.29
N LEU A 58 20.93 -14.36 37.25
CA LEU A 58 19.47 -14.22 37.33
C LEU A 58 18.88 -13.40 36.17
N CYS A 59 17.92 -14.01 35.45
CA CYS A 59 17.11 -13.34 34.44
C CYS A 59 15.68 -13.16 34.95
N ILE A 60 15.15 -11.94 34.96
CA ILE A 60 13.75 -11.66 35.30
C ILE A 60 13.04 -11.16 34.04
N LEU A 61 12.12 -11.96 33.53
CA LEU A 61 11.24 -11.61 32.42
C LEU A 61 9.93 -11.05 32.98
N VAL A 62 9.68 -9.77 32.77
CA VAL A 62 8.42 -9.12 33.14
C VAL A 62 7.50 -9.15 31.93
N GLY A 63 6.54 -10.08 31.96
CA GLY A 63 5.70 -10.48 30.84
C GLY A 63 6.37 -11.51 29.94
N TYR A 64 5.55 -12.28 29.22
CA TYR A 64 6.05 -13.17 28.18
C TYR A 64 6.64 -12.33 27.04
N PRO A 65 7.88 -12.61 26.58
CA PRO A 65 8.52 -11.86 25.50
C PRO A 65 7.85 -11.92 24.12
N GLY A 66 6.72 -12.61 24.01
CA GLY A 66 5.94 -12.78 22.77
C GLY A 66 6.25 -14.06 22.02
N THR A 67 7.48 -14.58 22.13
CA THR A 67 7.91 -15.83 21.49
C THR A 67 8.79 -16.69 22.39
N ILE A 68 8.79 -18.00 22.14
CA ILE A 68 9.62 -19.00 22.80
C ILE A 68 11.07 -18.71 22.47
N MET A 69 11.38 -18.38 21.21
CA MET A 69 12.70 -17.91 20.79
C MET A 69 13.24 -16.79 21.66
N THR A 70 12.48 -15.69 21.77
CA THR A 70 12.94 -14.51 22.52
C THR A 70 13.09 -14.86 23.99
N THR A 71 12.23 -15.71 24.54
CA THR A 71 12.32 -16.19 25.92
C THR A 71 13.64 -16.90 26.17
N TRP A 72 14.01 -17.87 25.32
CA TRP A 72 15.26 -18.60 25.46
C TRP A 72 16.50 -17.76 25.11
N GLN A 73 16.41 -16.83 24.16
CA GLN A 73 17.51 -15.90 23.86
C GLN A 73 17.79 -14.96 25.03
N ARG A 74 16.74 -14.43 25.68
CA ARG A 74 16.89 -13.62 26.90
C ARG A 74 17.37 -14.45 28.08
N GLY A 75 16.80 -15.64 28.27
CA GLY A 75 17.19 -16.57 29.33
C GLY A 75 18.63 -17.06 29.21
N GLY A 76 19.10 -17.36 27.99
CA GLY A 76 20.48 -17.77 27.70
C GLY A 76 21.54 -16.68 27.94
N ARG A 77 21.13 -15.49 28.42
CA ARG A 77 22.05 -14.45 28.91
C ARG A 77 22.59 -14.73 30.31
N VAL A 78 21.97 -15.64 31.06
CA VAL A 78 22.40 -15.98 32.41
C VAL A 78 22.91 -17.42 32.48
N GLY A 79 23.81 -17.70 33.43
CA GLY A 79 24.43 -19.03 33.60
C GLY A 79 25.60 -19.34 32.67
N ARG A 80 26.31 -18.32 32.19
CA ARG A 80 27.57 -18.52 31.44
C ARG A 80 28.66 -19.07 32.37
N GLY A 81 29.41 -20.09 31.93
CA GLY A 81 30.53 -20.65 32.71
C GLY A 81 30.17 -21.75 33.71
N GLY A 82 28.95 -22.30 33.68
CA GLY A 82 28.55 -23.47 34.49
C GLY A 82 28.12 -23.15 35.92
N GLN A 83 27.98 -21.87 36.26
CA GLN A 83 27.39 -21.41 37.52
C GLN A 83 25.88 -21.68 37.58
N GLU A 84 25.35 -21.88 38.78
CA GLU A 84 23.89 -21.96 38.99
C GLU A 84 23.23 -20.67 38.52
N SER A 85 22.11 -20.81 37.80
CA SER A 85 21.36 -19.67 37.28
C SER A 85 19.86 -19.93 37.31
N ALA A 86 19.09 -18.86 37.26
CA ALA A 86 17.64 -18.92 37.25
C ALA A 86 17.03 -17.95 36.23
N ILE A 87 15.93 -18.39 35.62
CA ILE A 87 15.06 -17.55 34.78
C ILE A 87 13.71 -17.48 35.49
N ILE A 88 13.29 -16.27 35.84
CA ILE A 88 12.01 -16.01 36.50
C ILE A 88 11.11 -15.30 35.49
N LEU A 89 9.99 -15.92 35.13
CA LEU A 89 8.93 -15.30 34.32
C LEU A 89 7.83 -14.77 35.25
N VAL A 90 7.62 -13.46 35.23
CA VAL A 90 6.53 -12.77 35.93
C VAL A 90 5.46 -12.43 34.88
N PRO A 91 4.36 -13.20 34.78
CA PRO A 91 3.37 -13.03 33.71
C PRO A 91 2.62 -11.70 33.83
N GLY A 92 2.27 -11.11 32.69
CA GLY A 92 1.33 -9.99 32.60
C GLY A 92 -0.13 -10.44 32.59
N GLU A 93 -1.03 -9.49 32.40
CA GLU A 93 -2.49 -9.72 32.34
C GLU A 93 -2.98 -10.17 30.95
N ASP A 94 -2.11 -10.16 29.93
CA ASP A 94 -2.45 -10.46 28.55
C ASP A 94 -2.71 -11.97 28.32
N ALA A 95 -3.57 -12.28 27.35
CA ALA A 95 -4.02 -13.65 27.07
C ALA A 95 -2.89 -14.65 26.79
N LEU A 96 -1.87 -14.25 26.04
CA LEU A 96 -0.73 -15.11 25.70
C LEU A 96 0.09 -15.47 26.95
N ASP A 97 0.39 -14.50 27.81
CA ASP A 97 1.08 -14.72 29.09
C ASP A 97 0.32 -15.72 29.95
N GLN A 98 -0.99 -15.51 30.07
CA GLN A 98 -1.85 -16.35 30.89
C GLN A 98 -1.95 -17.75 30.31
N TYR A 99 -2.00 -17.91 28.99
CA TYR A 99 -1.93 -19.23 28.36
C TYR A 99 -0.65 -19.98 28.78
N ILE A 100 0.50 -19.32 28.67
CA ILE A 100 1.81 -19.93 28.98
C ILE A 100 1.89 -20.40 30.43
N ILE A 101 1.33 -19.64 31.40
CA ILE A 101 1.41 -20.05 32.82
C ILE A 101 0.48 -21.21 33.17
N HIS A 102 -0.65 -21.32 32.48
CA HIS A 102 -1.59 -22.43 32.70
C HIS A 102 -1.14 -23.70 31.95
N HIS A 103 -0.24 -23.56 30.97
CA HIS A 103 0.29 -24.64 30.16
C HIS A 103 1.84 -24.71 30.19
N PRO A 104 2.48 -24.78 31.37
CA PRO A 104 3.94 -24.64 31.48
C PRO A 104 4.70 -25.81 30.84
N GLN A 105 4.12 -27.03 30.87
CA GLN A 105 4.73 -28.20 30.24
C GLN A 105 4.76 -28.08 28.72
N GLU A 106 3.72 -27.49 28.13
CA GLU A 106 3.69 -27.21 26.71
C GLU A 106 4.72 -26.13 26.37
N PHE A 107 4.78 -25.04 27.13
CA PHE A 107 5.81 -24.01 26.93
C PHE A 107 7.25 -24.57 26.99
N LEU A 108 7.56 -25.41 27.99
CA LEU A 108 8.89 -26.02 28.15
C LEU A 108 9.21 -27.08 27.09
N GLY A 109 8.20 -27.77 26.57
CA GLY A 109 8.36 -28.83 25.56
C GLY A 109 8.11 -28.37 24.11
N SER A 110 7.72 -27.11 23.91
CA SER A 110 7.33 -26.59 22.60
C SER A 110 8.51 -26.43 21.65
N HIS A 111 8.20 -26.57 20.37
CA HIS A 111 9.14 -26.21 19.32
C HIS A 111 9.17 -24.70 19.13
N TYR A 112 10.27 -24.24 18.57
CA TYR A 112 10.51 -22.86 18.18
C TYR A 112 9.53 -22.41 17.06
N GLU A 113 9.02 -21.18 17.13
CA GLU A 113 8.11 -20.59 16.15
C GLU A 113 8.68 -20.55 14.71
N VAL A 114 7.84 -20.62 13.69
CA VAL A 114 8.33 -20.53 12.29
C VAL A 114 8.51 -19.07 11.89
N ALA A 115 9.71 -18.71 11.41
CA ALA A 115 9.92 -17.42 10.74
C ALA A 115 9.26 -17.45 9.35
N VAL A 116 8.28 -16.58 9.14
CA VAL A 116 7.52 -16.50 7.89
C VAL A 116 8.01 -15.28 7.10
N VAL A 117 8.26 -15.47 5.81
CA VAL A 117 8.61 -14.42 4.86
C VAL A 117 7.84 -14.63 3.57
N ASP A 118 7.47 -13.53 2.90
CA ASP A 118 6.88 -13.55 1.57
C ASP A 118 7.77 -12.77 0.60
N PRO A 119 8.70 -13.44 -0.11
CA PRO A 119 9.56 -12.78 -1.09
C PRO A 119 8.78 -12.28 -2.31
N ASP A 120 7.54 -12.75 -2.51
CA ASP A 120 6.68 -12.39 -3.63
C ASP A 120 5.69 -11.27 -3.28
N ASN A 121 5.85 -10.59 -2.14
CA ASN A 121 5.01 -9.43 -1.80
C ASN A 121 5.14 -8.36 -2.90
N PRO A 122 4.03 -8.00 -3.58
CA PRO A 122 4.08 -7.09 -4.72
C PRO A 122 4.51 -5.67 -4.35
N GLU A 123 4.22 -5.20 -3.14
CA GLU A 123 4.62 -3.86 -2.69
C GLU A 123 6.12 -3.78 -2.39
N ILE A 124 6.70 -4.86 -1.86
CA ILE A 124 8.16 -4.97 -1.68
C ILE A 124 8.84 -5.08 -3.05
N LEU A 125 8.31 -5.91 -3.95
CA LEU A 125 8.82 -6.05 -5.31
C LEU A 125 8.78 -4.71 -6.08
N LYS A 126 7.69 -3.93 -5.98
CA LYS A 126 7.57 -2.60 -6.59
C LYS A 126 8.69 -1.65 -6.15
N ALA A 127 9.10 -1.72 -4.88
CA ALA A 127 10.17 -0.89 -4.34
C ALA A 127 11.57 -1.39 -4.75
N HIS A 128 11.77 -2.71 -4.76
CA HIS A 128 13.10 -3.32 -4.94
C HIS A 128 13.48 -3.60 -6.39
N LEU A 129 12.54 -3.92 -7.28
CA LEU A 129 12.83 -4.19 -8.70
C LEU A 129 13.46 -2.99 -9.44
N PRO A 130 13.02 -1.72 -9.21
CA PRO A 130 13.73 -0.56 -9.73
C PRO A 130 15.14 -0.43 -9.17
N CYS A 131 15.38 -0.83 -7.92
CA CYS A 131 16.73 -0.83 -7.34
C CYS A 131 17.62 -1.85 -8.04
N ALA A 132 17.13 -3.09 -8.21
CA ALA A 132 17.84 -4.12 -8.95
C ALA A 132 18.17 -3.65 -10.38
N ALA A 133 17.19 -3.11 -11.12
CA ALA A 133 17.38 -2.61 -12.48
C ALA A 133 18.29 -1.36 -12.59
N ALA A 134 18.52 -0.64 -11.49
CA ALA A 134 19.46 0.48 -11.42
C ALA A 134 20.89 0.02 -11.18
N GLU A 135 21.07 -1.07 -10.43
CA GLU A 135 22.36 -1.71 -10.17
C GLU A 135 22.85 -2.43 -11.43
N LEU A 136 22.01 -3.31 -11.99
CA LEU A 136 22.24 -4.05 -13.22
C LEU A 136 20.93 -4.21 -13.99
N ALA A 137 20.96 -3.98 -15.30
CA ALA A 137 19.77 -4.14 -16.12
C ALA A 137 19.25 -5.58 -16.04
N ILE A 138 17.99 -5.74 -15.64
CA ILE A 138 17.35 -7.07 -15.50
C ILE A 138 17.16 -7.64 -16.90
N THR A 139 17.54 -8.89 -17.13
CA THR A 139 17.37 -9.54 -18.43
C THR A 139 16.09 -10.38 -18.51
N ARG A 140 15.53 -10.50 -19.71
CA ARG A 140 14.37 -11.39 -19.99
C ARG A 140 14.69 -12.87 -19.79
N THR A 141 15.95 -13.25 -19.83
CA THR A 141 16.38 -14.61 -19.51
C THR A 141 16.31 -14.87 -18.01
N GLU A 142 16.85 -13.96 -17.18
CA GLU A 142 16.80 -14.09 -15.71
C GLU A 142 15.36 -14.05 -15.19
N SER A 143 14.51 -13.18 -15.74
CA SER A 143 13.13 -13.05 -15.27
C SER A 143 12.27 -14.29 -15.49
N LYS A 144 12.67 -15.22 -16.37
CA LYS A 144 11.98 -16.52 -16.57
C LYS A 144 12.13 -17.47 -15.40
N GLU A 145 13.14 -17.29 -14.56
CA GLU A 145 13.36 -18.11 -13.36
C GLU A 145 12.62 -17.55 -12.14
N TRP A 146 12.01 -16.37 -12.27
CA TRP A 146 11.31 -15.70 -11.17
C TRP A 146 9.87 -16.16 -11.05
N SER A 147 9.24 -15.84 -9.91
CA SER A 147 7.83 -16.11 -9.69
C SER A 147 6.94 -15.33 -10.67
N ASP A 148 5.77 -15.87 -10.98
CA ASP A 148 4.77 -15.17 -11.81
C ASP A 148 4.42 -13.79 -11.23
N THR A 149 4.43 -13.64 -9.91
CA THR A 149 4.19 -12.35 -9.25
C THR A 149 5.29 -11.35 -9.57
N SER A 150 6.56 -11.75 -9.47
CA SER A 150 7.70 -10.91 -9.80
C SER A 150 7.66 -10.45 -11.25
N VAL A 151 7.35 -11.35 -12.19
CA VAL A 151 7.23 -11.03 -13.61
C VAL A 151 6.06 -10.05 -13.85
N ARG A 152 4.89 -10.29 -13.24
CA ARG A 152 3.75 -9.36 -13.34
C ARG A 152 4.09 -7.96 -12.82
N VAL A 153 4.76 -7.87 -11.67
CA VAL A 153 5.13 -6.57 -11.08
C VAL A 153 6.14 -5.85 -11.97
N LEU A 154 7.11 -6.57 -12.53
CA LEU A 154 8.09 -6.02 -13.45
C LEU A 154 7.44 -5.42 -14.71
N GLU A 155 6.45 -6.11 -15.29
CA GLU A 155 5.68 -5.57 -16.42
C GLU A 155 4.79 -4.38 -16.01
N GLN A 156 4.19 -4.41 -14.81
CA GLN A 156 3.44 -3.27 -14.27
C GLN A 156 4.31 -2.02 -14.09
N LEU A 157 5.53 -2.18 -13.54
CA LEU A 157 6.49 -1.09 -13.37
C LEU A 157 6.98 -0.54 -14.71
N CYS A 158 7.07 -1.39 -15.75
CA CYS A 158 7.37 -0.93 -17.10
C CYS A 158 6.21 -0.11 -17.67
N ALA A 159 4.97 -0.57 -17.46
CA ALA A 159 3.76 0.13 -17.90
C ALA A 159 3.51 1.45 -17.15
N SER A 160 4.00 1.60 -15.91
CA SER A 160 3.90 2.85 -15.14
C SER A 160 5.08 3.81 -15.39
N GLY A 161 6.09 3.40 -16.16
CA GLY A 161 7.27 4.21 -16.48
C GLY A 161 8.36 4.22 -15.39
N GLU A 162 8.23 3.40 -14.34
CA GLU A 162 9.26 3.23 -13.29
C GLU A 162 10.44 2.37 -13.77
N LEU A 163 10.14 1.40 -14.63
CA LEU A 163 11.11 0.66 -15.43
C LEU A 163 10.95 1.02 -16.91
N ARG A 164 12.02 0.82 -17.68
CA ARG A 164 12.05 1.05 -19.12
C ARG A 164 12.58 -0.17 -19.84
N HIS A 165 11.93 -0.53 -20.93
CA HIS A 165 12.42 -1.60 -21.80
C HIS A 165 13.58 -1.10 -22.66
N SER A 166 14.61 -1.92 -22.87
CA SER A 166 15.55 -1.75 -23.99
C SER A 166 14.83 -1.79 -25.34
N ALA A 167 15.40 -1.13 -26.36
CA ALA A 167 14.86 -1.13 -27.72
C ALA A 167 14.63 -2.54 -28.29
N ASP A 168 15.51 -3.51 -28.00
CA ASP A 168 15.42 -4.90 -28.48
C ASP A 168 14.35 -5.74 -27.77
N GLY A 169 13.87 -5.34 -26.58
CA GLY A 169 12.91 -6.16 -25.85
C GLY A 169 13.53 -7.15 -24.86
N GLU A 170 14.85 -7.09 -24.62
CA GLU A 170 15.55 -8.09 -23.80
C GLU A 170 15.95 -7.65 -22.39
N ARG A 171 15.90 -6.34 -22.08
CA ARG A 171 16.35 -5.81 -20.78
C ARG A 171 15.41 -4.75 -20.22
N TRP A 172 15.34 -4.68 -18.89
CA TRP A 172 14.69 -3.60 -18.16
C TRP A 172 15.71 -2.75 -17.42
N PHE A 173 15.56 -1.43 -17.54
CA PHE A 173 16.37 -0.42 -16.87
C PHE A 173 15.52 0.39 -15.90
N ALA A 174 16.12 0.82 -14.78
CA ALA A 174 15.46 1.76 -13.89
C ALA A 174 15.31 3.14 -14.54
N ALA A 175 14.13 3.73 -14.46
CA ALA A 175 13.91 5.10 -14.90
C ALA A 175 14.67 6.11 -14.02
N ALA A 176 14.74 5.86 -12.71
CA ALA A 176 15.48 6.67 -11.74
C ALA A 176 16.97 6.25 -11.64
N GLN A 177 17.86 7.20 -11.33
CA GLN A 177 19.28 6.90 -11.08
C GLN A 177 19.54 6.32 -9.68
N GLN A 178 18.80 6.76 -8.67
CA GLN A 178 19.00 6.36 -7.28
C GLN A 178 17.68 5.97 -6.61
N PRO A 179 16.97 4.95 -7.13
CA PRO A 179 15.69 4.51 -6.57
C PRO A 179 15.81 4.07 -5.10
N HIS A 180 16.95 3.49 -4.70
CA HIS A 180 17.22 3.05 -3.31
C HIS A 180 17.05 4.16 -2.27
N ARG A 181 17.19 5.45 -2.63
CA ARG A 181 16.98 6.57 -1.68
C ARG A 181 15.53 6.72 -1.21
N ARG A 182 14.59 6.11 -1.93
CA ARG A 182 13.15 6.14 -1.62
C ARG A 182 12.66 4.87 -0.95
N VAL A 183 13.52 3.85 -0.80
CA VAL A 183 13.15 2.55 -0.24
C VAL A 183 13.57 2.49 1.23
N ASP A 184 12.61 2.21 2.10
CA ASP A 184 12.87 1.86 3.50
C ASP A 184 12.81 0.33 3.66
N ILE A 185 13.87 -0.26 4.19
CA ILE A 185 13.95 -1.72 4.39
C ILE A 185 13.10 -2.23 5.57
N ARG A 186 12.58 -1.31 6.41
CA ARG A 186 11.79 -1.64 7.61
C ARG A 186 10.32 -1.30 7.50
N SER A 187 9.91 -0.54 6.48
CA SER A 187 8.51 -0.14 6.30
C SER A 187 8.13 -0.16 4.83
N VAL A 188 6.93 -0.66 4.56
CA VAL A 188 6.34 -0.61 3.22
C VAL A 188 5.62 0.73 3.04
N GLY A 189 5.92 1.41 1.92
CA GLY A 189 5.29 2.67 1.56
C GLY A 189 5.93 3.91 2.20
N ASP A 190 5.30 5.05 1.95
CA ASP A 190 5.79 6.35 2.40
C ASP A 190 5.48 6.62 3.88
N GLY A 191 6.50 7.04 4.63
CA GLY A 191 6.37 7.41 6.04
C GLY A 191 6.09 8.89 6.28
N TYR A 192 5.61 9.20 7.50
CA TYR A 192 5.47 10.54 8.05
C TYR A 192 6.72 10.92 8.85
N THR A 193 7.14 12.19 8.74
CA THR A 193 8.21 12.73 9.59
C THR A 193 7.59 13.34 10.84
N ILE A 194 8.06 12.93 12.01
CA ILE A 194 7.63 13.46 13.30
C ILE A 194 8.60 14.58 13.71
N THR A 195 8.08 15.77 13.99
CA THR A 195 8.84 16.90 14.49
C THR A 195 8.34 17.35 15.86
N ALA A 196 9.28 17.76 16.71
CA ALA A 196 8.98 18.27 18.05
C ALA A 196 9.33 19.75 18.16
N ALA A 197 8.54 20.49 18.94
CA ALA A 197 8.82 21.89 19.25
C ALA A 197 10.09 22.01 20.12
N SER A 198 10.97 22.96 19.79
CA SER A 198 12.14 23.31 20.60
C SER A 198 11.70 23.95 21.92
N ALA A 199 12.37 23.56 23.02
CA ALA A 199 12.17 24.19 24.32
C ALA A 199 12.98 25.49 24.47
N GLU A 200 14.00 25.70 23.62
CA GLU A 200 14.95 26.81 23.71
C GLU A 200 14.68 27.93 22.69
N GLU A 201 14.03 27.62 21.57
CA GLU A 201 13.75 28.55 20.48
C GLU A 201 12.27 28.45 20.07
N ASP A 202 11.49 29.48 20.41
CA ASP A 202 10.06 29.54 20.06
C ASP A 202 9.86 29.46 18.54
N GLY A 203 8.94 28.60 18.10
CA GLY A 203 8.60 28.41 16.70
C GLY A 203 9.53 27.50 15.90
N LYS A 204 10.62 26.99 16.48
CA LYS A 204 11.53 26.05 15.81
C LYS A 204 11.14 24.60 16.07
N TRP A 205 11.14 23.80 15.01
CA TRP A 205 10.79 22.38 15.04
C TRP A 205 11.99 21.54 14.65
N TYR A 206 12.28 20.48 15.41
CA TYR A 206 13.36 19.54 15.10
C TYR A 206 12.80 18.15 14.80
N PRO A 207 13.44 17.37 13.91
CA PRO A 207 13.01 16.02 13.61
C PRO A 207 13.22 15.10 14.82
N LEU A 208 12.16 14.44 15.24
CA LEU A 208 12.15 13.47 16.34
C LEU A 208 12.25 12.02 15.81
N GLY A 209 11.62 11.74 14.67
CA GLY A 209 11.62 10.40 14.07
C GLY A 209 10.74 10.29 12.84
N LYS A 210 10.42 9.05 12.45
CA LYS A 210 9.46 8.74 11.39
C LYS A 210 8.42 7.72 11.88
N SER A 211 7.23 7.76 11.31
CA SER A 211 6.18 6.75 11.47
C SER A 211 5.81 6.22 10.09
N ASP A 212 5.48 4.93 9.97
CA ASP A 212 4.86 4.43 8.74
C ASP A 212 3.46 5.05 8.54
N GLY A 213 2.96 5.01 7.31
CA GLY A 213 1.71 5.68 6.95
C GLY A 213 0.46 5.12 7.65
N ILE A 214 0.39 3.80 7.83
CA ILE A 214 -0.78 3.13 8.40
C ILE A 214 -0.86 3.32 9.92
N ARG A 215 0.29 3.29 10.61
CA ARG A 215 0.41 3.54 12.05
C ARG A 215 0.33 5.01 12.38
N ALA A 216 0.74 5.92 11.49
CA ALA A 216 0.69 7.36 11.74
C ALA A 216 -0.73 7.82 12.09
N LEU A 217 -1.77 7.33 11.40
CA LEU A 217 -3.14 7.71 11.73
C LEU A 217 -3.59 7.13 13.08
N LYS A 218 -3.07 5.97 13.50
CA LYS A 218 -3.44 5.30 14.76
C LYS A 218 -2.72 5.86 15.98
N GLU A 219 -1.43 6.13 15.84
CA GLU A 219 -0.55 6.53 16.94
C GLU A 219 -0.30 8.03 16.98
N CYS A 220 -0.49 8.71 15.84
CA CYS A 220 -0.18 10.12 15.64
C CYS A 220 -1.35 10.93 15.10
N HIS A 221 -2.59 10.54 15.41
CA HIS A 221 -3.75 11.42 15.18
C HIS A 221 -3.67 12.67 16.05
N PRO A 222 -4.33 13.79 15.66
CA PRO A 222 -4.45 14.95 16.51
C PRO A 222 -4.99 14.59 17.90
N GLY A 223 -4.29 15.02 18.96
CA GLY A 223 -4.61 14.71 20.35
C GLY A 223 -4.03 13.40 20.88
N ALA A 224 -3.40 12.57 20.03
CA ALA A 224 -2.75 11.33 20.47
C ALA A 224 -1.59 11.60 21.43
N ILE A 225 -1.33 10.65 22.32
CA ILE A 225 -0.13 10.62 23.15
C ILE A 225 0.88 9.68 22.52
N TYR A 226 1.86 10.26 21.83
CA TYR A 226 2.97 9.56 21.20
C TYR A 226 4.11 9.35 22.20
N LEU A 227 4.61 8.13 22.29
CA LEU A 227 5.71 7.78 23.17
C LEU A 227 6.99 7.65 22.35
N HIS A 228 7.94 8.57 22.55
CA HIS A 228 9.26 8.49 21.93
C HIS A 228 10.33 8.31 23.00
N ARG A 229 11.00 7.15 22.99
CA ARG A 229 12.05 6.80 23.98
C ARG A 229 11.56 7.00 25.42
N GLY A 230 10.33 6.60 25.71
CA GLY A 230 9.71 6.70 27.05
C GLY A 230 9.30 8.12 27.47
N GLN A 231 9.61 9.14 26.67
CA GLN A 231 9.08 10.49 26.85
C GLN A 231 7.72 10.58 26.15
N GLN A 232 6.76 11.21 26.83
CA GLN A 232 5.44 11.47 26.28
C GLN A 232 5.44 12.77 25.48
N TYR A 233 4.87 12.69 24.29
CA TYR A 233 4.60 13.82 23.43
C TYR A 233 3.12 13.81 23.06
N GLN A 234 2.49 14.98 23.13
CA GLN A 234 1.14 15.16 22.63
C GLN A 234 1.19 15.60 21.17
N VAL A 235 0.44 14.92 20.32
CA VAL A 235 0.35 15.24 18.91
C VAL A 235 -0.60 16.41 18.70
N THR A 236 -0.10 17.49 18.12
CA THR A 236 -0.87 18.71 17.89
C THR A 236 -1.44 18.76 16.48
N GLU A 237 -0.72 18.22 15.50
CA GLU A 237 -1.10 18.29 14.09
C GLU A 237 -0.63 17.03 13.34
N LEU A 238 -1.49 16.53 12.45
CA LEU A 238 -1.19 15.50 11.46
C LEU A 238 -1.47 16.06 10.07
N ASP A 239 -0.42 16.47 9.37
CA ASP A 239 -0.51 16.98 8.00
C ASP A 239 -0.31 15.84 7.01
N LEU A 240 -1.42 15.33 6.47
CA LEU A 240 -1.45 14.25 5.48
C LEU A 240 -0.81 14.63 4.15
N LYS A 241 -0.89 15.90 3.76
CA LYS A 241 -0.41 16.38 2.46
C LYS A 241 1.11 16.49 2.46
N ASN A 242 1.69 17.07 3.52
CA ASN A 242 3.13 17.25 3.66
C ASN A 242 3.81 16.09 4.40
N ARG A 243 3.04 15.08 4.84
CA ARG A 243 3.51 13.91 5.60
C ARG A 243 4.29 14.31 6.86
N LEU A 244 3.75 15.27 7.58
CA LEU A 244 4.37 15.86 8.76
C LEU A 244 3.47 15.63 9.99
N ILE A 245 4.07 15.17 11.09
CA ILE A 245 3.42 15.06 12.39
C ILE A 245 4.11 16.04 13.33
N ARG A 246 3.35 16.93 13.95
CA ARG A 246 3.87 17.87 14.94
C ARG A 246 3.49 17.42 16.34
N VAL A 247 4.49 17.38 17.22
CA VAL A 247 4.31 16.98 18.61
C VAL A 247 4.90 18.00 19.57
N VAL A 248 4.27 18.13 20.73
CA VAL A 248 4.77 18.95 21.85
C VAL A 248 5.05 18.05 23.05
N ASN A 249 6.06 18.38 23.84
CA ASN A 249 6.34 17.63 25.05
C ASN A 249 5.19 17.83 26.05
N GLY A 250 4.62 16.74 26.55
CA GLY A 250 3.51 16.78 27.50
C GLY A 250 3.47 15.52 28.32
N GLN A 251 3.80 15.62 29.62
CA GLN A 251 3.56 14.54 30.56
C GLN A 251 2.11 14.61 31.02
N VAL A 252 1.30 13.66 30.58
CA VAL A 252 -0.12 13.57 30.94
C VAL A 252 -0.38 12.28 31.73
N PRO A 253 -1.36 12.28 32.65
CA PRO A 253 -1.70 11.11 33.44
C PRO A 253 -2.61 10.11 32.69
N TYR A 254 -2.64 10.16 31.36
CA TYR A 254 -3.52 9.35 30.51
C TYR A 254 -2.81 8.89 29.23
N PHE A 255 -3.39 7.89 28.57
CA PHE A 255 -3.02 7.47 27.22
C PHE A 255 -4.25 7.54 26.30
N THR A 256 -4.02 7.53 24.99
CA THR A 256 -5.08 7.55 23.98
C THR A 256 -5.29 6.18 23.35
N ARG A 257 -6.55 5.82 23.10
CA ARG A 257 -6.93 4.61 22.36
C ARG A 257 -7.87 4.97 21.22
N VAL A 258 -7.49 4.65 20.00
CA VAL A 258 -8.32 4.95 18.81
C VAL A 258 -9.62 4.14 18.79
N ARG A 259 -10.64 4.75 18.22
CA ARG A 259 -11.86 4.11 17.76
C ARG A 259 -11.85 4.11 16.24
N SER A 260 -12.04 2.95 15.65
CA SER A 260 -12.04 2.79 14.20
C SER A 260 -13.16 1.87 13.75
N GLU A 261 -13.62 2.12 12.53
CA GLU A 261 -14.52 1.28 11.77
C GLU A 261 -13.70 0.60 10.67
N LYS A 262 -14.00 -0.66 10.42
CA LYS A 262 -13.27 -1.49 9.46
C LYS A 262 -14.25 -2.20 8.54
N GLU A 263 -13.84 -2.33 7.30
CA GLU A 263 -14.55 -3.12 6.31
C GLU A 263 -13.58 -3.97 5.49
N THR A 264 -14.03 -5.15 5.07
CA THR A 264 -13.28 -6.03 4.17
C THR A 264 -14.08 -6.33 2.92
N THR A 265 -13.40 -6.36 1.78
CA THR A 265 -13.94 -6.84 0.51
C THR A 265 -13.07 -7.99 0.00
N VAL A 266 -13.69 -9.12 -0.32
CA VAL A 266 -13.02 -10.24 -0.99
C VAL A 266 -12.79 -9.88 -2.45
N LEU A 267 -11.52 -9.82 -2.86
CA LEU A 267 -11.12 -9.56 -4.24
C LEU A 267 -10.98 -10.87 -5.02
N GLU A 268 -10.42 -11.90 -4.38
CA GLU A 268 -10.14 -13.19 -5.00
C GLU A 268 -10.02 -14.29 -3.94
N VAL A 269 -10.56 -15.47 -4.23
CA VAL A 269 -10.35 -16.68 -3.43
C VAL A 269 -9.23 -17.51 -4.05
N LEU A 270 -8.15 -17.71 -3.31
CA LEU A 270 -6.96 -18.45 -3.77
C LEU A 270 -7.04 -19.94 -3.41
N LYS A 271 -7.48 -20.26 -2.19
CA LYS A 271 -7.64 -21.65 -1.70
C LYS A 271 -8.86 -21.77 -0.80
N SER A 272 -9.42 -22.97 -0.72
CA SER A 272 -10.48 -23.31 0.23
C SER A 272 -10.35 -24.76 0.69
N LYS A 273 -10.68 -25.03 1.95
CA LYS A 273 -10.81 -26.40 2.47
C LYS A 273 -11.90 -26.47 3.56
N PRO A 274 -12.67 -27.57 3.62
CA PRO A 274 -13.54 -27.84 4.77
C PRO A 274 -12.70 -28.31 5.96
N ILE A 275 -13.06 -27.88 7.16
CA ILE A 275 -12.50 -28.33 8.44
C ILE A 275 -13.68 -28.57 9.39
N ALA A 276 -13.89 -29.81 9.83
CA ALA A 276 -15.01 -30.21 10.68
C ALA A 276 -16.34 -29.57 10.21
N ASN A 277 -16.89 -28.60 10.95
CA ASN A 277 -18.19 -27.98 10.66
C ASN A 277 -18.10 -26.58 10.01
N PHE A 278 -16.98 -26.22 9.39
CA PHE A 278 -16.83 -24.94 8.69
C PHE A 278 -15.97 -25.03 7.42
N ILE A 279 -16.06 -24.00 6.58
CA ILE A 279 -15.18 -23.81 5.43
C ILE A 279 -14.19 -22.70 5.77
N VAL A 280 -12.90 -22.97 5.60
CA VAL A 280 -11.88 -21.92 5.63
C VAL A 280 -11.46 -21.58 4.20
N ARG A 281 -11.29 -20.29 3.92
CA ARG A 281 -10.76 -19.79 2.65
C ARG A 281 -9.53 -18.94 2.88
N LEU A 282 -8.66 -18.89 1.88
CA LEU A 282 -7.51 -18.00 1.77
C LEU A 282 -7.71 -17.17 0.51
N GLY A 283 -7.48 -15.86 0.59
CA GLY A 283 -7.74 -14.98 -0.54
C GLY A 283 -7.10 -13.60 -0.42
N ARG A 284 -7.20 -12.85 -1.52
CA ARG A 284 -6.85 -11.42 -1.54
C ARG A 284 -8.02 -10.61 -1.04
N LEU A 285 -7.74 -9.70 -0.13
CA LEU A 285 -8.70 -8.83 0.53
C LEU A 285 -8.33 -7.37 0.27
N ARG A 286 -9.34 -6.52 0.16
CA ARG A 286 -9.22 -5.09 0.36
C ARG A 286 -9.72 -4.76 1.75
N VAL A 287 -8.89 -4.13 2.56
CA VAL A 287 -9.23 -3.70 3.92
C VAL A 287 -9.32 -2.19 3.93
N THR A 288 -10.45 -1.67 4.39
CA THR A 288 -10.68 -0.24 4.60
C THR A 288 -10.82 0.00 6.10
N GLU A 289 -10.01 0.89 6.66
CA GLU A 289 -10.12 1.31 8.06
C GLU A 289 -10.26 2.83 8.16
N GLN A 290 -11.27 3.29 8.89
CA GLN A 290 -11.49 4.70 9.18
C GLN A 290 -11.40 4.94 10.69
N ILE A 291 -10.56 5.88 11.09
CA ILE A 291 -10.46 6.31 12.48
C ILE A 291 -11.50 7.41 12.71
N VAL A 292 -12.52 7.07 13.48
CA VAL A 292 -13.68 7.92 13.76
C VAL A 292 -13.52 8.71 15.06
N GLY A 293 -12.54 8.36 15.89
CA GLY A 293 -12.31 9.03 17.16
C GLY A 293 -11.24 8.37 18.03
N TYR A 294 -11.14 8.82 19.28
CA TYR A 294 -10.29 8.21 20.29
C TYR A 294 -10.84 8.42 21.71
N GLU A 295 -10.43 7.55 22.62
CA GLU A 295 -10.69 7.62 24.05
C GLU A 295 -9.43 8.08 24.81
N LYS A 296 -9.60 8.97 25.79
CA LYS A 296 -8.56 9.23 26.80
C LYS A 296 -8.79 8.30 27.98
N ARG A 297 -7.79 7.51 28.33
CA ARG A 297 -7.87 6.56 29.46
C ARG A 297 -6.78 6.84 30.47
N ARG A 298 -7.15 6.86 31.75
CA ARG A 298 -6.19 7.10 32.84
C ARG A 298 -5.10 6.02 32.84
N LEU A 299 -3.86 6.45 33.05
CA LEU A 299 -2.73 5.52 33.21
C LEU A 299 -2.98 4.60 34.40
N PHE A 300 -2.56 3.35 34.29
CA PHE A 300 -2.71 2.28 35.27
C PHE A 300 -4.15 1.79 35.51
N THR A 301 -5.12 2.68 35.77
CA THR A 301 -6.51 2.26 36.06
C THR A 301 -7.34 1.96 34.81
N GLN A 302 -6.91 2.45 33.63
CA GLN A 302 -7.61 2.33 32.35
C GLN A 302 -9.04 2.92 32.32
N GLU A 303 -9.40 3.69 33.35
CA GLU A 303 -10.68 4.39 33.47
C GLU A 303 -10.85 5.36 32.30
N LEU A 304 -12.03 5.35 31.68
CA LEU A 304 -12.37 6.26 30.60
C LEU A 304 -12.52 7.68 31.15
N LEU A 305 -11.67 8.60 30.70
CA LEU A 305 -11.69 10.00 31.11
C LEU A 305 -12.51 10.86 30.16
N ASP A 306 -12.36 10.63 28.85
CA ASP A 306 -12.97 11.45 27.81
C ASP A 306 -13.05 10.69 26.47
N GLN A 307 -13.93 11.14 25.58
CA GLN A 307 -14.05 10.63 24.21
C GLN A 307 -14.09 11.78 23.21
N HIS A 308 -13.33 11.66 22.13
CA HIS A 308 -13.27 12.66 21.07
C HIS A 308 -13.56 12.03 19.71
N THR A 309 -14.30 12.73 18.87
CA THR A 309 -14.51 12.38 17.46
C THR A 309 -13.35 12.93 16.62
N LEU A 310 -13.00 12.20 15.57
CA LEU A 310 -12.01 12.59 14.58
C LEU A 310 -12.59 12.44 13.18
N GLU A 311 -12.20 13.36 12.29
CA GLU A 311 -12.52 13.30 10.87
C GLU A 311 -11.25 12.98 10.08
N LEU A 312 -10.80 11.73 10.14
CA LEU A 312 -9.66 11.24 9.37
C LEU A 312 -10.13 10.47 8.12
N PRO A 313 -9.41 10.58 6.99
CA PRO A 313 -9.80 9.87 5.77
C PRO A 313 -9.61 8.35 5.93
N PRO A 314 -10.49 7.55 5.30
CA PRO A 314 -10.36 6.10 5.32
C PRO A 314 -9.04 5.66 4.66
N GLN A 315 -8.37 4.70 5.28
CA GLN A 315 -7.17 4.07 4.74
C GLN A 315 -7.55 2.74 4.12
N THR A 316 -7.26 2.58 2.83
CA THR A 316 -7.57 1.35 2.09
C THR A 316 -6.27 0.72 1.62
N PHE A 317 -6.10 -0.58 1.87
CA PHE A 317 -4.98 -1.35 1.34
C PHE A 317 -5.41 -2.76 0.93
N GLU A 318 -4.71 -3.34 -0.04
CA GLU A 318 -4.87 -4.73 -0.44
C GLU A 318 -3.90 -5.61 0.33
N THR A 319 -4.36 -6.76 0.81
CA THR A 319 -3.58 -7.71 1.62
C THR A 319 -4.04 -9.14 1.37
N VAL A 320 -3.37 -10.10 1.98
CA VAL A 320 -3.77 -11.51 2.00
C VAL A 320 -4.42 -11.81 3.35
N GLY A 321 -5.53 -12.53 3.32
CA GLY A 321 -6.23 -12.97 4.52
C GLY A 321 -6.86 -14.33 4.35
N PHE A 322 -7.20 -14.94 5.48
CA PHE A 322 -8.04 -16.13 5.53
C PHE A 322 -9.29 -15.83 6.35
N TRP A 323 -10.36 -16.56 6.07
CA TRP A 323 -11.60 -16.41 6.82
C TRP A 323 -12.33 -17.73 6.99
N LEU A 324 -13.07 -17.79 8.09
CA LEU A 324 -13.93 -18.91 8.44
C LEU A 324 -15.37 -18.55 8.06
N GLU A 325 -16.01 -19.36 7.24
CA GLU A 325 -17.45 -19.27 6.97
C GLU A 325 -18.20 -20.09 8.01
N ILE A 326 -19.04 -19.42 8.80
CA ILE A 326 -19.78 -20.01 9.91
C ILE A 326 -21.21 -20.27 9.46
N GLU A 327 -21.65 -21.53 9.57
CA GLU A 327 -23.00 -21.92 9.19
C GLU A 327 -24.08 -21.31 10.11
N ASP A 328 -25.21 -20.93 9.52
CA ASP A 328 -26.33 -20.29 10.24
C ASP A 328 -26.89 -21.18 11.38
N ALA A 329 -26.76 -22.49 11.25
CA ALA A 329 -27.13 -23.44 12.30
C ALA A 329 -26.38 -23.16 13.62
N ILE A 330 -25.10 -22.79 13.55
CA ILE A 330 -24.28 -22.42 14.72
C ILE A 330 -24.78 -21.10 15.30
N ALA A 331 -25.05 -20.11 14.44
CA ALA A 331 -25.58 -18.82 14.88
C ALA A 331 -26.92 -18.98 15.60
N GLN A 332 -27.80 -19.83 15.07
CA GLN A 332 -29.09 -20.12 15.69
C GLN A 332 -28.95 -20.88 17.00
N ALA A 333 -28.04 -21.86 17.08
CA ALA A 333 -27.76 -22.60 18.31
C ALA A 333 -27.33 -21.68 19.45
N VAL A 334 -26.44 -20.72 19.18
CA VAL A 334 -25.99 -19.71 20.15
C VAL A 334 -27.14 -18.80 20.60
N ARG A 335 -27.97 -18.33 19.66
CA ARG A 335 -29.14 -17.49 19.97
C ARG A 335 -30.20 -18.24 20.79
N ASN A 336 -30.41 -19.53 20.52
CA ASN A 336 -31.38 -20.36 21.23
C ASN A 336 -31.07 -20.49 22.74
N VAL A 337 -29.78 -20.49 23.09
CA VAL A 337 -29.32 -20.46 24.49
C VAL A 337 -29.15 -19.04 25.04
N LYS A 338 -29.69 -18.03 24.35
CA LYS A 338 -29.70 -16.60 24.73
C LYS A 338 -28.31 -15.97 24.88
N LEU A 339 -27.32 -16.51 24.16
CA LEU A 339 -25.97 -15.95 24.09
C LEU A 339 -25.85 -14.98 22.90
N HIS A 340 -24.90 -14.05 22.97
CA HIS A 340 -24.73 -12.99 21.99
C HIS A 340 -23.79 -13.44 20.86
N PHE A 341 -24.34 -13.98 19.77
CA PHE A 341 -23.57 -14.52 18.64
C PHE A 341 -22.48 -13.58 18.09
N MET A 342 -22.80 -12.30 17.81
CA MET A 342 -21.78 -11.37 17.28
C MET A 342 -20.63 -11.13 18.28
N GLY A 343 -20.93 -10.93 19.56
CA GLY A 343 -19.94 -10.89 20.63
C GLY A 343 -19.11 -12.18 20.75
N GLY A 344 -19.70 -13.33 20.42
CA GLY A 344 -19.00 -14.61 20.38
C GLY A 344 -17.98 -14.73 19.23
N ILE A 345 -18.37 -14.40 17.99
CA ILE A 345 -17.45 -14.42 16.85
C ILE A 345 -16.36 -13.33 16.96
N HIS A 346 -16.69 -12.18 17.57
CA HIS A 346 -15.73 -11.10 17.85
C HIS A 346 -14.72 -11.49 18.94
N ALA A 347 -15.19 -12.16 20.00
CA ALA A 347 -14.31 -12.73 21.03
C ALA A 347 -13.42 -13.86 20.48
N LEU A 348 -13.95 -14.70 19.59
CA LEU A 348 -13.17 -15.71 18.87
C LEU A 348 -12.05 -15.07 18.03
N GLU A 349 -12.36 -14.02 17.26
CA GLU A 349 -11.38 -13.26 16.47
C GLU A 349 -10.22 -12.77 17.36
N HIS A 350 -10.54 -12.08 18.47
CA HIS A 350 -9.54 -11.56 19.39
C HIS A 350 -8.65 -12.66 19.97
N ALA A 351 -9.26 -13.73 20.48
CA ALA A 351 -8.53 -14.82 21.10
C ALA A 351 -7.66 -15.57 20.08
N ALA A 352 -8.15 -15.78 18.85
CA ALA A 352 -7.39 -16.39 17.77
C ALA A 352 -6.16 -15.55 17.38
N ILE A 353 -6.31 -14.24 17.21
CA ILE A 353 -5.18 -13.34 16.93
C ILE A 353 -4.18 -13.33 18.09
N SER A 354 -4.66 -13.36 19.33
CA SER A 354 -3.79 -13.40 20.52
C SER A 354 -2.94 -14.67 20.61
N MET A 355 -3.43 -15.78 20.04
CA MET A 355 -2.77 -17.09 20.06
C MET A 355 -1.93 -17.36 18.82
N PHE A 356 -2.06 -16.54 17.79
CA PHE A 356 -1.29 -16.67 16.56
C PHE A 356 0.24 -16.71 16.76
N PRO A 357 0.83 -15.89 17.67
CA PRO A 357 2.28 -15.90 17.90
C PRO A 357 2.84 -17.26 18.36
N LEU A 358 2.02 -18.19 18.85
CA LEU A 358 2.48 -19.55 19.18
C LEU A 358 2.93 -20.35 17.94
N PHE A 359 2.54 -19.93 16.74
CA PHE A 359 2.71 -20.72 15.52
C PHE A 359 3.59 -20.06 14.45
N ALA A 360 3.86 -18.76 14.61
CA ALA A 360 4.63 -17.95 13.69
C ALA A 360 5.35 -16.82 14.44
N LEU A 361 6.55 -16.48 13.99
CA LEU A 361 7.30 -15.35 14.53
C LEU A 361 6.66 -14.02 14.09
N CYS A 362 5.71 -13.52 14.87
CA CYS A 362 5.03 -12.25 14.62
C CYS A 362 4.63 -11.57 15.93
N ASP A 363 4.48 -10.26 15.89
CA ASP A 363 3.72 -9.54 16.91
C ASP A 363 2.24 -9.55 16.55
N ARG A 364 1.37 -9.43 17.56
CA ARG A 364 -0.06 -9.22 17.33
C ARG A 364 -0.34 -8.06 16.36
N ASN A 365 0.56 -7.06 16.26
CA ASN A 365 0.52 -5.88 15.36
C ASN A 365 0.66 -6.20 13.89
N ASP A 366 1.16 -7.39 13.58
CA ASP A 366 1.35 -7.81 12.22
C ASP A 366 0.08 -8.46 11.64
N ILE A 367 -0.96 -8.62 12.46
CA ILE A 367 -2.20 -9.30 12.14
C ILE A 367 -3.40 -8.40 12.44
N GLY A 368 -4.29 -8.27 11.45
CA GLY A 368 -5.61 -7.68 11.61
C GLY A 368 -6.71 -8.74 11.61
N GLY A 369 -7.88 -8.33 12.10
CA GLY A 369 -9.07 -9.14 12.04
C GLY A 369 -10.34 -8.30 11.97
N ILE A 370 -11.42 -8.97 11.59
CA ILE A 370 -12.79 -8.46 11.64
C ILE A 370 -13.78 -9.62 11.66
N ALA A 371 -14.82 -9.49 12.47
CA ALA A 371 -15.94 -10.43 12.52
C ALA A 371 -17.22 -9.82 11.93
N TYR A 372 -17.90 -10.60 11.08
CA TYR A 372 -19.17 -10.26 10.46
C TYR A 372 -20.26 -11.24 10.90
N PRO A 373 -21.36 -10.77 11.53
CA PRO A 373 -22.53 -11.61 11.75
C PRO A 373 -23.27 -11.93 10.44
N LEU A 374 -23.07 -11.13 9.40
CA LEU A 374 -23.50 -11.39 8.03
C LEU A 374 -22.61 -10.58 7.10
N HIS A 375 -21.74 -11.24 6.33
CA HIS A 375 -20.84 -10.57 5.40
C HIS A 375 -21.56 -10.29 4.06
N PRO A 376 -21.55 -9.05 3.54
CA PRO A 376 -22.34 -8.68 2.35
C PRO A 376 -22.06 -9.51 1.10
N GLN A 377 -20.80 -9.92 0.87
CA GLN A 377 -20.45 -10.73 -0.31
C GLN A 377 -20.59 -12.23 -0.11
N LEU A 378 -20.53 -12.71 1.14
CA LEU A 378 -20.55 -14.16 1.42
C LEU A 378 -21.96 -14.64 1.78
N GLU A 379 -22.85 -13.70 2.13
CA GLU A 379 -24.19 -13.98 2.66
C GLU A 379 -24.19 -14.95 3.86
N LYS A 380 -23.07 -15.02 4.57
CA LYS A 380 -22.83 -15.86 5.74
C LYS A 380 -22.15 -15.09 6.86
N SER A 381 -22.24 -15.61 8.07
CA SER A 381 -21.38 -15.19 9.18
C SER A 381 -19.92 -15.54 8.87
N ALA A 382 -19.00 -14.63 9.14
CA ALA A 382 -17.58 -14.86 8.86
C ALA A 382 -16.64 -14.18 9.84
N VAL A 383 -15.50 -14.80 10.11
CA VAL A 383 -14.38 -14.17 10.85
C VAL A 383 -13.18 -14.13 9.94
N PHE A 384 -12.68 -12.94 9.66
CA PHE A 384 -11.50 -12.70 8.83
C PHE A 384 -10.29 -12.44 9.72
N ILE A 385 -9.15 -13.01 9.33
CA ILE A 385 -7.83 -12.74 9.89
C ILE A 385 -6.88 -12.50 8.71
N TYR A 386 -6.15 -11.41 8.73
CA TYR A 386 -5.36 -10.95 7.58
C TYR A 386 -4.05 -10.30 7.99
N ASP A 387 -3.11 -10.23 7.05
CA ASP A 387 -1.83 -9.58 7.27
C ASP A 387 -2.04 -8.07 7.41
N GLY A 388 -1.49 -7.48 8.47
CA GLY A 388 -1.59 -6.05 8.78
C GLY A 388 -0.78 -5.13 7.85
N TYR A 389 -0.26 -5.66 6.75
CA TYR A 389 0.64 -4.99 5.82
C TYR A 389 0.11 -5.07 4.38
N PRO A 390 0.26 -4.00 3.59
CA PRO A 390 -0.03 -4.04 2.15
C PRO A 390 0.72 -5.16 1.43
N GLY A 391 0.03 -5.86 0.53
CA GLY A 391 0.55 -7.01 -0.22
C GLY A 391 0.60 -8.32 0.56
N GLY A 392 0.55 -8.29 1.89
CA GLY A 392 0.70 -9.47 2.75
C GLY A 392 2.17 -9.85 3.02
N ILE A 393 2.44 -10.45 4.17
CA ILE A 393 3.78 -10.89 4.60
C ILE A 393 3.86 -12.40 4.83
N GLY A 394 2.78 -13.12 4.51
CA GLY A 394 2.71 -14.58 4.56
C GLY A 394 2.09 -15.14 5.84
N LEU A 395 1.75 -14.31 6.84
CA LEU A 395 1.14 -14.79 8.08
C LEU A 395 -0.23 -15.42 7.80
N ALA A 396 -1.05 -14.82 6.93
CA ALA A 396 -2.35 -15.35 6.56
C ALA A 396 -2.26 -16.73 5.88
N VAL A 397 -1.24 -16.93 5.03
CA VAL A 397 -0.98 -18.23 4.39
C VAL A 397 -0.64 -19.29 5.44
N ARG A 398 0.22 -18.93 6.40
CA ARG A 398 0.55 -19.79 7.54
C ARG A 398 -0.71 -20.10 8.37
N GLY A 399 -1.49 -19.07 8.71
CA GLY A 399 -2.74 -19.14 9.47
C GLY A 399 -3.76 -20.09 8.87
N TYR A 400 -3.98 -20.00 7.55
CA TYR A 400 -4.80 -20.96 6.80
C TYR A 400 -4.30 -22.40 6.94
N GLY A 401 -2.98 -22.60 6.92
CA GLY A 401 -2.34 -23.91 7.11
C GLY A 401 -2.63 -24.51 8.50
N ILE A 402 -2.55 -23.69 9.54
CA ILE A 402 -2.64 -24.09 10.96
C ILE A 402 -4.00 -23.85 11.62
N ILE A 403 -5.05 -23.56 10.84
CA ILE A 403 -6.32 -23.04 11.37
C ILE A 403 -6.93 -23.92 12.47
N GLU A 404 -6.90 -25.23 12.32
CA GLU A 404 -7.45 -26.18 13.29
C GLU A 404 -6.65 -26.18 14.60
N PRO A 405 -5.30 -26.36 14.61
CA PRO A 405 -4.48 -26.12 15.80
C PRO A 405 -4.71 -24.75 16.46
N LEU A 406 -4.82 -23.69 15.67
CA LEU A 406 -5.01 -22.32 16.17
C LEU A 406 -6.34 -22.18 16.93
N LEU A 407 -7.45 -22.66 16.35
CA LEU A 407 -8.75 -22.66 17.01
C LEU A 407 -8.76 -23.57 18.25
N GLY A 408 -8.05 -24.69 18.21
CA GLY A 408 -7.86 -25.57 19.37
C GLY A 408 -7.24 -24.83 20.56
N LYS A 409 -6.14 -24.10 20.33
CA LYS A 409 -5.46 -23.27 21.34
C LYS A 409 -6.32 -22.11 21.82
N THR A 410 -7.05 -21.49 20.90
CA THR A 410 -8.02 -20.43 21.21
C THR A 410 -9.10 -20.92 22.17
N ARG A 411 -9.65 -22.11 21.91
CA ARG A 411 -10.65 -22.73 22.78
C ARG A 411 -10.09 -23.07 24.16
N GLU A 412 -8.88 -23.63 24.23
CA GLU A 412 -8.20 -23.94 25.50
C GLU A 412 -8.01 -22.68 26.35
N LEU A 413 -7.51 -21.59 25.76
CA LEU A 413 -7.36 -20.29 26.43
C LEU A 413 -8.68 -19.77 27.01
N ILE A 414 -9.75 -19.76 26.20
CA ILE A 414 -11.05 -19.24 26.64
C ILE A 414 -11.61 -20.11 27.76
N ALA A 415 -11.46 -21.44 27.67
CA ALA A 415 -11.98 -22.38 28.64
C ALA A 415 -11.22 -22.36 29.98
N SER A 416 -9.89 -22.15 29.96
CA SER A 416 -9.06 -22.17 31.17
C SER A 416 -9.16 -20.88 31.99
N CYS A 417 -9.54 -19.76 31.36
CA CYS A 417 -9.70 -18.49 32.06
C CYS A 417 -10.88 -18.55 33.06
N SER A 418 -10.68 -18.07 34.28
CA SER A 418 -11.69 -18.09 35.35
C SER A 418 -12.72 -16.96 35.30
N CYS A 419 -12.58 -15.98 34.39
CA CYS A 419 -13.51 -14.85 34.31
C CYS A 419 -14.87 -15.24 33.73
N ASP A 420 -15.93 -14.54 34.13
CA ASP A 420 -17.29 -14.82 33.62
C ASP A 420 -17.57 -14.11 32.28
N GLN A 421 -17.25 -12.82 32.19
CA GLN A 421 -17.69 -11.94 31.10
C GLN A 421 -16.63 -11.79 29.98
N GLY A 422 -15.39 -12.21 30.23
CA GLY A 422 -14.24 -11.87 29.42
C GLY A 422 -13.31 -10.85 30.07
N CYS A 423 -12.01 -10.97 29.79
CA CYS A 423 -10.98 -10.09 30.34
C CYS A 423 -9.74 -10.03 29.40
N PRO A 424 -8.74 -9.18 29.71
CA PRO A 424 -7.45 -9.13 29.00
C PRO A 424 -6.75 -10.48 28.85
N ALA A 425 -6.97 -11.40 29.79
CA ALA A 425 -6.39 -12.74 29.78
C ALA A 425 -7.08 -13.73 28.83
N CYS A 426 -8.13 -13.36 28.11
CA CYS A 426 -8.80 -14.29 27.19
C CYS A 426 -9.32 -13.65 25.90
N ILE A 427 -10.29 -12.72 25.99
CA ILE A 427 -11.06 -12.28 24.80
C ILE A 427 -10.99 -10.76 24.54
N HIS A 428 -10.30 -9.99 25.38
CA HIS A 428 -10.10 -8.57 25.10
C HIS A 428 -8.88 -8.36 24.20
N SER A 429 -9.03 -7.45 23.24
CA SER A 429 -7.92 -6.96 22.41
C SER A 429 -7.65 -5.50 22.74
N PRO A 430 -6.38 -5.10 22.96
CA PRO A 430 -6.04 -3.69 23.13
C PRO A 430 -6.22 -2.86 21.86
N LYS A 431 -6.48 -3.51 20.71
CA LYS A 431 -6.63 -2.88 19.38
C LYS A 431 -8.05 -2.84 18.86
N CYS A 432 -9.00 -3.33 19.65
CA CYS A 432 -10.39 -3.35 19.24
C CYS A 432 -10.89 -1.91 19.07
N GLY A 433 -11.10 -1.50 17.81
CA GLY A 433 -11.65 -0.18 17.46
C GLY A 433 -13.08 0.02 17.98
N ALA A 434 -13.80 -1.08 18.22
CA ALA A 434 -15.12 -1.10 18.86
C ALA A 434 -15.07 -1.05 20.41
N GLY A 435 -13.88 -0.89 21.00
CA GLY A 435 -13.73 -0.72 22.45
C GLY A 435 -14.02 -1.99 23.26
N ASN A 436 -13.79 -3.18 22.67
CA ASN A 436 -14.09 -4.50 23.24
C ASN A 436 -15.58 -4.70 23.56
N LYS A 437 -16.47 -4.14 22.71
CA LYS A 437 -17.92 -4.29 22.86
C LYS A 437 -18.61 -4.48 21.50
N PRO A 438 -19.59 -5.41 21.40
CA PRO A 438 -19.91 -6.45 22.38
C PRO A 438 -18.88 -7.59 22.33
N LEU A 439 -18.72 -8.30 23.44
CA LEU A 439 -17.95 -9.54 23.56
C LEU A 439 -18.75 -10.53 24.42
N ASP A 440 -18.72 -11.81 24.07
CA ASP A 440 -19.40 -12.87 24.83
C ASP A 440 -18.53 -14.12 24.88
N LYS A 441 -17.97 -14.38 26.06
CA LYS A 441 -17.06 -15.50 26.31
C LYS A 441 -17.73 -16.86 26.11
N ALA A 442 -18.94 -17.01 26.65
CA ALA A 442 -19.68 -18.27 26.58
C ALA A 442 -20.11 -18.57 25.14
N ALA A 443 -20.52 -17.53 24.39
CA ALA A 443 -20.81 -17.65 22.97
C ALA A 443 -19.58 -18.09 22.19
N ALA A 444 -18.42 -17.46 22.41
CA ALA A 444 -17.17 -17.80 21.73
C ALA A 444 -16.77 -19.27 21.96
N LEU A 445 -16.86 -19.73 23.21
CA LEU A 445 -16.56 -21.12 23.56
C LEU A 445 -17.53 -22.08 22.87
N LEU A 446 -18.83 -21.79 22.89
CA LEU A 446 -19.83 -22.62 22.21
C LEU A 446 -19.60 -22.69 20.70
N ILE A 447 -19.30 -21.55 20.07
CA ILE A 447 -18.98 -21.47 18.64
C ILE A 447 -17.75 -22.33 18.32
N LEU A 448 -16.67 -22.21 19.09
CA LEU A 448 -15.45 -23.00 18.88
C LEU A 448 -15.70 -24.50 18.96
N ARG A 449 -16.54 -24.96 19.90
CA ARG A 449 -16.89 -26.38 20.03
C ARG A 449 -17.67 -26.90 18.82
N TYR A 450 -18.60 -26.11 18.28
CA TYR A 450 -19.24 -26.46 17.01
C TYR A 450 -18.24 -26.47 15.85
N LEU A 451 -17.44 -25.42 15.69
CA LEU A 451 -16.47 -25.32 14.59
C LEU A 451 -15.48 -26.49 14.58
N LEU A 452 -14.95 -26.86 15.74
CA LEU A 452 -14.00 -27.98 15.90
C LEU A 452 -14.66 -29.37 15.86
N GLY A 453 -15.97 -29.46 15.66
CA GLY A 453 -16.68 -30.74 15.58
C GLY A 453 -16.85 -31.47 16.92
N GLU A 454 -16.58 -30.82 18.06
CA GLU A 454 -16.85 -31.38 19.39
C GLU A 454 -18.36 -31.53 19.65
N MET A 455 -19.17 -30.78 18.91
CA MET A 455 -20.63 -30.82 18.93
C MET A 455 -21.14 -30.99 17.50
N SER A 456 -22.11 -31.88 17.31
CA SER A 456 -22.81 -32.05 16.04
C SER A 456 -23.64 -30.80 15.73
N LEU A 457 -23.66 -30.38 14.46
CA LEU A 457 -24.57 -29.33 14.03
C LEU A 457 -26.01 -29.75 14.34
N PRO A 458 -26.86 -28.85 14.89
CA PRO A 458 -28.24 -29.20 15.14
C PRO A 458 -28.95 -29.51 13.80
N ASP A 459 -29.71 -30.61 13.76
CA ASP A 459 -30.56 -30.95 12.62
C ASP A 459 -31.65 -29.88 12.46
N PHE A 460 -31.45 -28.97 11.52
CA PHE A 460 -32.48 -28.03 11.08
C PHE A 460 -33.07 -28.48 9.76
N SER A 461 -33.66 -29.69 9.75
CA SER A 461 -34.54 -30.12 8.66
C SER A 461 -35.90 -29.44 8.78
N SER A 462 -35.97 -28.13 8.49
CA SER A 462 -37.17 -27.45 7.98
C SER A 462 -36.94 -25.94 7.95
N ARG A 463 -36.66 -25.40 6.76
CA ARG A 463 -37.26 -24.14 6.29
C ARG A 463 -37.16 -24.10 4.78
N GLU A 464 -38.31 -23.83 4.16
CA GLU A 464 -38.52 -23.64 2.73
C GLU A 464 -37.52 -22.61 2.19
N GLY A 465 -36.43 -23.11 1.60
CA GLY A 465 -35.58 -22.32 0.73
C GLY A 465 -36.26 -22.20 -0.61
N THR A 466 -36.91 -21.07 -0.88
CA THR A 466 -37.21 -20.66 -2.24
C THR A 466 -35.92 -20.71 -3.04
N ALA A 467 -35.82 -21.65 -3.98
CA ALA A 467 -34.76 -21.68 -4.98
C ALA A 467 -34.79 -20.36 -5.74
N ARG A 468 -33.87 -19.45 -5.39
CA ARG A 468 -33.52 -18.32 -6.25
C ARG A 468 -32.41 -18.81 -7.15
N GLY A 469 -32.78 -19.02 -8.41
CA GLY A 469 -31.93 -19.61 -9.43
C GLY A 469 -30.65 -18.83 -9.66
N ASP A 470 -29.64 -19.57 -10.10
CA ASP A 470 -28.42 -19.07 -10.72
C ASP A 470 -28.76 -18.02 -11.79
N HIS A 471 -28.57 -16.75 -11.45
CA HIS A 471 -28.42 -15.68 -12.41
C HIS A 471 -26.93 -15.39 -12.56
N MET A 472 -26.25 -16.19 -13.39
CA MET A 472 -25.11 -15.67 -14.13
C MET A 472 -25.59 -14.49 -14.99
N PRO A 473 -24.90 -13.33 -15.00
CA PRO A 473 -25.20 -12.29 -15.95
C PRO A 473 -25.02 -12.84 -17.36
N ARG A 474 -26.08 -12.80 -18.17
CA ARG A 474 -25.98 -13.02 -19.62
C ARG A 474 -25.12 -11.90 -20.19
N LEU A 475 -24.07 -12.27 -20.92
CA LEU A 475 -23.40 -11.38 -21.85
C LEU A 475 -24.44 -10.92 -22.88
N ASP A 476 -24.64 -9.61 -22.98
CA ASP A 476 -25.50 -9.00 -23.98
C ASP A 476 -24.97 -9.28 -25.40
N PRO A 477 -25.85 -9.24 -26.43
CA PRO A 477 -25.52 -9.64 -27.78
C PRO A 477 -24.43 -8.76 -28.42
N GLU A 478 -23.68 -9.38 -29.33
CA GLU A 478 -22.68 -8.76 -30.21
C GLU A 478 -23.07 -7.33 -30.62
N ALA A 479 -22.19 -6.39 -30.29
CA ALA A 479 -22.26 -5.03 -30.77
C ALA A 479 -22.26 -5.03 -32.32
N PRO A 480 -23.01 -4.13 -32.96
CA PRO A 480 -22.98 -4.02 -34.42
C PRO A 480 -21.56 -3.76 -34.90
N GLU A 481 -21.17 -4.37 -36.01
CA GLU A 481 -19.84 -4.19 -36.60
C GLU A 481 -19.48 -2.70 -36.65
N PRO A 482 -18.34 -2.30 -36.07
CA PRO A 482 -17.97 -0.90 -35.99
C PRO A 482 -17.77 -0.36 -37.40
N GLN A 483 -18.52 0.70 -37.73
CA GLN A 483 -18.22 1.50 -38.92
C GLN A 483 -16.78 2.02 -38.81
N PRO A 484 -16.01 2.03 -39.91
CA PRO A 484 -14.63 2.49 -39.88
C PRO A 484 -14.57 3.95 -39.38
N LEU A 485 -13.82 4.15 -38.29
CA LEU A 485 -13.65 5.47 -37.67
C LEU A 485 -13.00 6.45 -38.65
N ARG A 486 -13.58 7.64 -38.79
CA ARG A 486 -13.05 8.73 -39.61
C ARG A 486 -11.99 9.47 -38.81
N ILE A 487 -10.74 9.06 -38.96
CA ILE A 487 -9.58 9.65 -38.28
C ILE A 487 -8.94 10.69 -39.19
N GLY A 488 -8.57 11.85 -38.64
CA GLY A 488 -7.74 12.83 -39.34
C GLY A 488 -6.48 13.18 -38.58
N PHE A 489 -5.39 13.38 -39.29
CA PHE A 489 -4.08 13.79 -38.79
C PHE A 489 -3.85 15.25 -39.17
N PHE A 490 -3.58 16.10 -38.19
CA PHE A 490 -3.60 17.54 -38.36
C PHE A 490 -2.36 18.21 -37.81
N ASP A 491 -1.83 19.16 -38.58
CA ASP A 491 -0.75 20.06 -38.22
C ASP A 491 -0.91 21.39 -38.98
N LEU A 492 -0.41 22.49 -38.40
CA LEU A 492 -0.35 23.79 -39.06
C LEU A 492 0.98 24.52 -38.85
N GLU A 493 1.31 25.34 -39.84
CA GLU A 493 2.41 26.28 -39.79
C GLU A 493 1.94 27.72 -39.63
N THR A 494 2.82 28.56 -39.10
CA THR A 494 2.49 29.95 -38.74
C THR A 494 3.18 30.98 -39.63
N GLN A 495 2.66 32.22 -39.64
CA GLN A 495 3.26 33.34 -40.39
C GLN A 495 4.32 34.10 -39.59
N ARG A 496 4.26 34.02 -38.26
CA ARG A 496 5.08 34.78 -37.30
C ARG A 496 5.62 33.86 -36.23
N LEU A 497 6.86 34.11 -35.82
CA LEU A 497 7.49 33.41 -34.70
C LEU A 497 6.93 33.91 -33.36
N ALA A 498 7.12 33.11 -32.30
CA ALA A 498 6.63 33.43 -30.96
C ALA A 498 7.18 34.79 -30.46
N ASP A 499 8.46 35.08 -30.74
CA ASP A 499 9.10 36.33 -30.33
C ASP A 499 8.49 37.58 -31.00
N GLU A 500 7.96 37.43 -32.22
CA GLU A 500 7.35 38.53 -32.99
C GLU A 500 5.95 38.89 -32.51
N VAL A 501 5.31 37.99 -31.75
CA VAL A 501 4.00 38.22 -31.11
C VAL A 501 4.11 38.49 -29.61
N GLY A 502 5.33 38.64 -29.09
CA GLY A 502 5.58 38.94 -27.67
C GLY A 502 5.60 37.72 -26.75
N GLY A 503 5.78 36.51 -27.30
CA GLY A 503 5.97 35.27 -26.55
C GLY A 503 4.86 34.22 -26.75
N TRP A 504 5.10 33.01 -26.26
CA TRP A 504 4.24 31.83 -26.42
C TRP A 504 2.84 31.94 -25.81
N GLN A 505 2.56 32.93 -24.98
CA GLN A 505 1.23 33.24 -24.47
C GLN A 505 0.31 33.87 -25.54
N ASN A 506 0.90 34.42 -26.60
CA ASN A 506 0.19 35.13 -27.68
C ASN A 506 0.09 34.31 -28.98
N LYS A 507 0.05 32.97 -28.89
CA LYS A 507 -0.01 32.06 -30.04
C LYS A 507 -1.10 32.39 -31.07
N HIS A 508 -2.26 32.85 -30.62
CA HIS A 508 -3.36 33.28 -31.49
C HIS A 508 -2.98 34.42 -32.45
N LEU A 509 -1.97 35.24 -32.13
CA LEU A 509 -1.47 36.32 -33.00
C LEU A 509 -0.46 35.87 -34.06
N MET A 510 -0.05 34.59 -34.04
CA MET A 510 0.99 34.06 -34.94
C MET A 510 0.51 33.91 -36.38
N ARG A 511 -0.82 33.82 -36.58
CA ARG A 511 -1.53 33.59 -37.86
C ARG A 511 -1.13 32.30 -38.57
N VAL A 512 -2.06 31.69 -39.30
CA VAL A 512 -1.81 30.44 -40.03
C VAL A 512 -1.22 30.76 -41.41
N SER A 513 -0.10 30.12 -41.78
CA SER A 513 0.46 30.19 -43.14
C SER A 513 -0.11 29.07 -44.03
N VAL A 514 -0.01 27.83 -43.56
CA VAL A 514 -0.61 26.64 -44.17
C VAL A 514 -1.09 25.70 -43.07
N ALA A 515 -2.17 24.97 -43.32
CA ALA A 515 -2.60 23.87 -42.48
C ALA A 515 -2.83 22.62 -43.34
N VAL A 516 -2.48 21.45 -42.82
CA VAL A 516 -2.63 20.18 -43.54
C VAL A 516 -3.47 19.22 -42.72
N LEU A 517 -4.46 18.60 -43.37
CA LEU A 517 -5.29 17.54 -42.81
C LEU A 517 -5.12 16.26 -43.64
N GLY A 518 -4.50 15.23 -43.07
CA GLY A 518 -4.46 13.88 -43.64
C GLY A 518 -5.67 13.07 -43.18
N ARG A 519 -6.37 12.37 -44.07
CA ARG A 519 -7.53 11.53 -43.73
C ARG A 519 -7.17 10.04 -43.74
N GLY A 520 -7.46 9.37 -42.62
CA GLY A 520 -7.12 7.97 -42.41
C GLY A 520 -5.61 7.71 -42.42
N PHE A 521 -5.22 6.44 -42.55
CA PHE A 521 -3.81 6.02 -42.60
C PHE A 521 -3.21 6.02 -44.03
N GLY A 522 -3.94 6.55 -45.01
CA GLY A 522 -3.49 6.68 -46.40
C GLY A 522 -2.80 8.02 -46.68
N GLU A 523 -2.49 8.28 -47.95
CA GLU A 523 -1.86 9.52 -48.44
C GLU A 523 -2.87 10.56 -48.95
N ASP A 524 -4.07 10.59 -48.35
CA ASP A 524 -5.09 11.60 -48.67
C ASP A 524 -4.88 12.84 -47.81
N TYR A 525 -4.19 13.85 -48.37
CA TYR A 525 -3.92 15.12 -47.70
C TYR A 525 -4.71 16.25 -48.34
N ARG A 526 -5.34 17.06 -47.50
CA ARG A 526 -5.93 18.34 -47.90
C ARG A 526 -5.15 19.49 -47.28
N VAL A 527 -4.75 20.43 -48.12
CA VAL A 527 -4.00 21.63 -47.75
C VAL A 527 -4.98 22.79 -47.69
N TYR A 528 -4.89 23.61 -46.66
CA TYR A 528 -5.71 24.80 -46.47
C TYR A 528 -4.82 26.01 -46.29
N ARG A 529 -5.17 27.09 -46.97
CA ARG A 529 -4.59 28.41 -46.75
C ARG A 529 -5.44 29.22 -45.77
N GLU A 530 -4.93 30.37 -45.38
CA GLU A 530 -5.58 31.25 -44.40
C GLU A 530 -7.03 31.63 -44.78
N ASP A 531 -7.32 31.75 -46.08
CA ASP A 531 -8.66 32.05 -46.62
C ASP A 531 -9.61 30.83 -46.64
N GLU A 532 -9.10 29.63 -46.39
CA GLU A 532 -9.85 28.37 -46.42
C GLU A 532 -10.09 27.78 -45.01
N LEU A 533 -9.71 28.49 -43.95
CA LEU A 533 -9.78 27.99 -42.57
C LEU A 533 -11.21 27.67 -42.10
N ASP A 534 -12.22 28.37 -42.62
CA ASP A 534 -13.63 28.03 -42.37
C ASP A 534 -13.98 26.63 -42.87
N GLN A 535 -13.37 26.20 -43.98
CA GLN A 535 -13.56 24.84 -44.51
C GLN A 535 -12.76 23.83 -43.71
N LEU A 536 -11.54 24.15 -43.28
CA LEU A 536 -10.75 23.30 -42.39
C LEU A 536 -11.53 22.97 -41.10
N ILE A 537 -12.14 23.97 -40.48
CA ILE A 537 -12.88 23.77 -39.22
C ILE A 537 -14.09 22.86 -39.43
N ARG A 538 -14.81 23.00 -40.55
CA ARG A 538 -15.89 22.06 -40.92
C ARG A 538 -15.36 20.64 -41.10
N ASP A 539 -14.26 20.50 -41.84
CA ASP A 539 -13.65 19.19 -42.10
C ASP A 539 -13.14 18.51 -40.82
N LEU A 540 -12.65 19.29 -39.83
CA LEU A 540 -12.25 18.77 -38.51
C LEU A 540 -13.45 18.29 -37.67
N GLN A 541 -14.60 18.98 -37.76
CA GLN A 541 -15.83 18.61 -37.06
C GLN A 541 -16.47 17.32 -37.59
N GLU A 542 -16.19 16.97 -38.84
CA GLU A 542 -16.68 15.73 -39.44
C GLU A 542 -15.93 14.48 -38.98
N LEU A 543 -14.76 14.63 -38.33
CA LEU A 543 -13.94 13.50 -37.91
C LEU A 543 -14.42 12.91 -36.58
N ASP A 544 -14.29 11.59 -36.46
CA ASP A 544 -14.55 10.87 -35.22
C ASP A 544 -13.35 10.98 -34.24
N LEU A 545 -12.16 11.28 -34.76
CA LEU A 545 -10.94 11.54 -33.99
C LEU A 545 -9.96 12.41 -34.78
N VAL A 546 -9.46 13.48 -34.15
CA VAL A 546 -8.34 14.29 -34.66
C VAL A 546 -7.07 13.93 -33.90
N VAL A 547 -6.03 13.51 -34.61
CA VAL A 547 -4.72 13.16 -34.06
C VAL A 547 -3.72 14.24 -34.47
N GLY A 548 -2.92 14.72 -33.52
CA GLY A 548 -1.88 15.71 -33.81
C GLY A 548 -0.73 15.64 -32.81
N PHE A 549 0.33 16.38 -33.10
CA PHE A 549 1.47 16.52 -32.21
C PHE A 549 1.48 17.92 -31.61
N ASN A 550 1.18 18.06 -30.31
CA ASN A 550 1.02 19.36 -29.63
C ASN A 550 -0.22 20.19 -30.07
N ILE A 551 -1.16 19.55 -30.77
CA ILE A 551 -2.38 20.13 -31.33
C ILE A 551 -3.22 20.94 -30.35
N LYS A 552 -3.40 20.46 -29.12
CA LYS A 552 -4.28 21.13 -28.13
C LYS A 552 -3.66 22.43 -27.63
N SER A 553 -2.35 22.42 -27.40
CA SER A 553 -1.65 23.52 -26.74
C SER A 553 -1.05 24.54 -27.72
N PHE A 554 -0.89 24.15 -28.99
CA PHE A 554 -0.34 25.00 -30.04
C PHE A 554 -1.38 25.28 -31.14
N ASP A 555 -1.67 24.31 -31.99
CA ASP A 555 -2.44 24.49 -33.22
C ASP A 555 -3.84 25.07 -32.98
N TYR A 556 -4.60 24.47 -32.05
CA TYR A 556 -5.93 24.99 -31.69
C TYR A 556 -5.87 26.39 -31.05
N SER A 557 -4.76 26.73 -30.37
CA SER A 557 -4.58 28.09 -29.83
C SER A 557 -4.30 29.11 -30.93
N VAL A 558 -3.68 28.71 -32.04
CA VAL A 558 -3.51 29.56 -33.23
C VAL A 558 -4.85 29.73 -33.95
N LEU A 559 -5.60 28.64 -34.15
CA LEU A 559 -6.90 28.66 -34.84
C LEU A 559 -8.00 29.46 -34.11
N GLN A 560 -7.90 29.64 -32.80
CA GLN A 560 -8.84 30.46 -32.02
C GLN A 560 -8.94 31.92 -32.51
N ALA A 561 -7.93 32.45 -33.19
CA ALA A 561 -8.00 33.80 -33.78
C ALA A 561 -8.98 33.89 -34.96
N TYR A 562 -9.35 32.76 -35.56
CA TYR A 562 -10.10 32.69 -36.81
C TYR A 562 -11.55 32.21 -36.62
N SER A 563 -11.89 31.67 -35.44
CA SER A 563 -13.21 31.13 -35.19
C SER A 563 -13.62 31.22 -33.73
N SER A 564 -14.93 31.42 -33.50
CA SER A 564 -15.54 31.31 -32.18
C SER A 564 -15.82 29.85 -31.76
N PHE A 565 -15.48 28.87 -32.61
CA PHE A 565 -15.64 27.46 -32.32
C PHE A 565 -14.74 27.01 -31.15
N ASP A 566 -15.31 26.26 -30.22
CA ASP A 566 -14.58 25.69 -29.09
C ASP A 566 -13.91 24.36 -29.49
N PHE A 567 -12.66 24.45 -29.92
CA PHE A 567 -11.85 23.29 -30.34
C PHE A 567 -11.66 22.23 -29.25
N LYS A 568 -11.91 22.53 -27.96
CA LYS A 568 -11.87 21.53 -26.89
C LYS A 568 -12.98 20.48 -27.00
N LYS A 569 -14.02 20.75 -27.81
CA LYS A 569 -15.13 19.82 -28.06
C LYS A 569 -14.79 18.77 -29.12
N LEU A 570 -13.72 18.95 -29.89
CA LEU A 570 -13.29 17.95 -30.85
C LEU A 570 -12.73 16.73 -30.10
N PRO A 571 -13.06 15.49 -30.52
CA PRO A 571 -12.36 14.30 -30.05
C PRO A 571 -10.90 14.37 -30.52
N THR A 572 -9.99 14.71 -29.60
CA THR A 572 -8.59 14.99 -29.97
C THR A 572 -7.59 14.13 -29.19
N PHE A 573 -6.74 13.41 -29.93
CA PHE A 573 -5.59 12.70 -29.40
C PHE A 573 -4.30 13.50 -29.65
N ASP A 574 -3.71 14.01 -28.57
CA ASP A 574 -2.45 14.75 -28.62
C ASP A 574 -1.30 13.84 -28.17
N ILE A 575 -0.42 13.47 -29.11
CA ILE A 575 0.69 12.52 -28.86
C ILE A 575 1.65 13.09 -27.80
N LEU A 576 1.97 14.39 -27.89
CA LEU A 576 2.90 15.03 -26.96
C LEU A 576 2.35 15.07 -25.54
N GLU A 577 1.04 15.30 -25.40
CA GLU A 577 0.35 15.25 -24.10
C GLU A 577 0.49 13.87 -23.45
N GLN A 578 0.27 12.79 -24.22
CA GLN A 578 0.38 11.42 -23.71
C GLN A 578 1.80 11.06 -23.30
N ILE A 579 2.79 11.43 -24.11
CA ILE A 579 4.20 11.20 -23.80
C ILE A 579 4.60 11.95 -22.53
N HIS A 580 4.22 13.22 -22.40
CA HIS A 580 4.52 14.02 -21.22
C HIS A 580 3.85 13.47 -19.95
N ARG A 581 2.62 12.96 -20.07
CA ARG A 581 1.90 12.32 -18.96
C ARG A 581 2.62 11.07 -18.45
N HIS A 582 3.22 10.29 -19.34
CA HIS A 582 3.92 9.05 -18.97
C HIS A 582 5.37 9.29 -18.51
N LEU A 583 6.11 10.16 -19.19
CA LEU A 583 7.54 10.40 -18.92
C LEU A 583 7.81 11.55 -17.93
N GLY A 584 6.87 12.48 -17.77
CA GLY A 584 7.05 13.71 -17.00
C GLY A 584 7.93 14.77 -17.67
N PHE A 585 8.35 14.55 -18.93
CA PHE A 585 9.07 15.51 -19.76
C PHE A 585 8.67 15.38 -21.24
N ARG A 586 8.96 16.41 -22.04
CA ARG A 586 8.59 16.49 -23.45
C ARG A 586 9.68 15.90 -24.35
N LEU A 587 9.27 15.25 -25.43
CA LEU A 587 10.12 14.82 -26.55
C LEU A 587 9.64 15.52 -27.82
N SER A 588 10.54 15.87 -28.75
CA SER A 588 10.15 16.43 -30.05
C SER A 588 9.65 15.33 -30.99
N LEU A 589 8.84 15.71 -31.98
CA LEU A 589 8.38 14.78 -33.02
C LEU A 589 9.58 14.14 -33.75
N ASP A 590 10.59 14.96 -34.07
CA ASP A 590 11.83 14.55 -34.74
C ASP A 590 12.56 13.46 -33.95
N HIS A 591 12.72 13.66 -32.63
CA HIS A 591 13.38 12.69 -31.76
C HIS A 591 12.64 11.36 -31.73
N ILE A 592 11.30 11.40 -31.73
CA ILE A 592 10.47 10.19 -31.74
C ILE A 592 10.54 9.51 -33.10
N ALA A 593 10.44 10.27 -34.20
CA ALA A 593 10.52 9.76 -35.55
C ALA A 593 11.88 9.11 -35.84
N GLU A 594 12.97 9.74 -35.42
CA GLU A 594 14.33 9.23 -35.63
C GLU A 594 14.52 7.88 -34.93
N HIS A 595 14.09 7.78 -33.67
CA HIS A 595 14.31 6.57 -32.88
C HIS A 595 13.26 5.47 -33.12
N THR A 596 12.03 5.82 -33.50
CA THR A 596 10.93 4.87 -33.70
C THR A 596 10.84 4.37 -35.14
N LEU A 597 11.01 5.28 -36.11
CA LEU A 597 10.84 5.01 -37.53
C LEU A 597 12.17 4.97 -38.31
N GLY A 598 13.26 5.49 -37.73
CA GLY A 598 14.54 5.63 -38.45
C GLY A 598 14.56 6.81 -39.41
N GLU A 599 13.62 7.75 -39.29
CA GLU A 599 13.47 8.91 -40.16
C GLU A 599 13.81 10.20 -39.41
N ALA A 600 14.72 11.01 -39.95
CA ALA A 600 15.05 12.32 -39.40
C ALA A 600 14.47 13.44 -40.26
N LYS A 601 14.02 14.53 -39.63
CA LYS A 601 13.57 15.73 -40.35
C LYS A 601 14.73 16.42 -41.08
N GLN A 602 14.40 17.08 -42.19
CA GLN A 602 15.34 17.85 -43.00
C GLN A 602 15.31 19.37 -42.73
N ALA A 603 14.33 19.88 -41.96
CA ALA A 603 14.14 21.31 -41.67
C ALA A 603 13.41 21.53 -40.33
N ASP A 604 13.40 22.77 -39.80
CA ASP A 604 12.74 23.17 -38.54
C ASP A 604 11.63 24.22 -38.77
N GLY A 605 10.83 24.49 -37.72
CA GLY A 605 9.73 25.47 -37.79
C GLY A 605 10.18 26.93 -38.03
N ILE A 606 11.45 27.27 -37.81
CA ILE A 606 11.98 28.60 -38.15
C ILE A 606 12.13 28.71 -39.67
N GLN A 607 12.58 27.63 -40.32
CA GLN A 607 12.69 27.56 -41.76
C GLN A 607 11.32 27.62 -42.46
N ALA A 608 10.26 27.05 -41.86
CA ALA A 608 8.90 27.15 -42.37
C ALA A 608 8.42 28.61 -42.50
N VAL A 609 8.64 29.43 -41.46
CA VAL A 609 8.30 30.87 -41.49
C VAL A 609 9.10 31.64 -42.55
N ARG A 610 10.36 31.25 -42.82
CA ARG A 610 11.17 31.87 -43.89
C ARG A 610 10.61 31.57 -45.27
N TRP A 611 10.25 30.32 -45.55
CA TRP A 611 9.65 29.94 -46.83
C TRP A 611 8.34 30.70 -47.10
N PHE A 612 7.51 30.91 -46.08
CA PHE A 612 6.32 31.76 -46.21
C PHE A 612 6.68 33.20 -46.64
N ARG A 613 7.68 33.83 -46.02
CA ARG A 613 8.12 35.20 -46.34
C ARG A 613 8.71 35.32 -47.74
N GLU A 614 9.40 34.29 -48.20
CA GLU A 614 10.01 34.22 -49.52
C GLU A 614 9.02 33.79 -50.61
N GLY A 615 7.75 33.51 -50.25
CA GLY A 615 6.72 33.03 -51.16
C GLY A 615 6.97 31.61 -51.70
N GLN A 616 7.83 30.84 -51.02
CA GLN A 616 8.17 29.46 -51.38
C GLN A 616 7.13 28.50 -50.82
N TRP A 617 5.99 28.39 -51.50
CA TRP A 617 4.87 27.57 -51.05
C TRP A 617 5.13 26.07 -51.10
N GLU A 618 5.82 25.59 -52.12
CA GLU A 618 6.09 24.16 -52.31
C GLU A 618 6.86 23.52 -51.13
N PRO A 619 8.03 24.05 -50.71
CA PRO A 619 8.75 23.49 -49.57
C PRO A 619 8.00 23.65 -48.23
N LEU A 620 7.24 24.73 -48.06
CA LEU A 620 6.42 24.96 -46.86
C LEU A 620 5.28 23.93 -46.74
N ILE A 621 4.52 23.71 -47.82
CA ILE A 621 3.44 22.72 -47.85
C ILE A 621 4.01 21.32 -47.59
N ARG A 622 5.11 20.98 -48.26
CA ARG A 622 5.77 19.67 -48.10
C ARG A 622 6.24 19.45 -46.67
N TYR A 623 6.80 20.46 -46.02
CA TYR A 623 7.23 20.37 -44.63
C TYR A 623 6.06 20.07 -43.66
N CYS A 624 4.96 20.82 -43.77
CA CYS A 624 3.77 20.55 -42.94
C CYS A 624 3.13 19.18 -43.27
N GLN A 625 3.12 18.78 -44.55
CA GLN A 625 2.71 17.43 -44.95
C GLN A 625 3.59 16.33 -44.35
N ASP A 626 4.91 16.54 -44.30
CA ASP A 626 5.85 15.61 -43.67
C ASP A 626 5.58 15.50 -42.15
N ASP A 627 5.23 16.60 -41.47
CA ASP A 627 4.87 16.57 -40.04
C ASP A 627 3.56 15.81 -39.79
N VAL A 628 2.55 15.99 -40.64
CA VAL A 628 1.31 15.18 -40.61
C VAL A 628 1.61 13.72 -40.89
N ARG A 629 2.46 13.42 -41.88
CA ARG A 629 2.88 12.06 -42.25
C ARG A 629 3.61 11.38 -41.09
N LEU A 630 4.59 12.04 -40.49
CA LEU A 630 5.33 11.52 -39.34
C LEU A 630 4.42 11.30 -38.14
N THR A 631 3.51 12.25 -37.85
CA THR A 631 2.51 12.10 -36.80
C THR A 631 1.61 10.87 -37.04
N ARG A 632 1.16 10.67 -38.28
CA ARG A 632 0.37 9.50 -38.71
C ARG A 632 1.16 8.21 -38.55
N ASP A 633 2.40 8.17 -39.02
CA ASP A 633 3.22 6.96 -39.05
C ASP A 633 3.68 6.57 -37.63
N VAL A 634 4.02 7.55 -36.78
CA VAL A 634 4.27 7.34 -35.35
C VAL A 634 3.02 6.79 -34.65
N PHE A 635 1.86 7.43 -34.85
CA PHE A 635 0.61 6.97 -34.24
C PHE A 635 0.26 5.55 -34.69
N ARG A 636 0.40 5.26 -35.98
CA ARG A 636 0.21 3.92 -36.55
C ARG A 636 1.17 2.90 -35.93
N HIS A 637 2.45 3.22 -35.85
CA HIS A 637 3.44 2.36 -35.21
C HIS A 637 3.06 2.05 -33.76
N CYS A 638 2.63 3.06 -32.99
CA CYS A 638 2.23 2.88 -31.61
C CYS A 638 0.99 1.98 -31.47
N LEU A 639 0.04 2.06 -32.40
CA LEU A 639 -1.13 1.18 -32.44
C LEU A 639 -0.78 -0.26 -32.83
N GLU A 640 0.10 -0.43 -33.82
CA GLU A 640 0.48 -1.75 -34.36
C GLU A 640 1.48 -2.49 -33.47
N LYS A 641 2.46 -1.77 -32.90
CA LYS A 641 3.55 -2.34 -32.10
C LYS A 641 3.32 -2.23 -30.59
N GLY A 642 2.43 -1.33 -30.16
CA GLY A 642 2.13 -1.13 -28.73
C GLY A 642 3.23 -0.39 -27.96
N TYR A 643 4.22 0.21 -28.64
CA TYR A 643 5.24 1.06 -28.04
C TYR A 643 5.80 2.06 -29.07
N LEU A 644 6.52 3.08 -28.59
CA LEU A 644 7.47 3.88 -29.39
C LEU A 644 8.88 3.80 -28.80
N VAL A 645 9.90 4.21 -29.55
CA VAL A 645 11.30 4.17 -29.10
C VAL A 645 11.86 5.59 -28.99
N TYR A 646 12.63 5.85 -27.94
CA TYR A 646 13.33 7.12 -27.76
C TYR A 646 14.68 6.91 -27.07
N ALA A 647 15.64 7.82 -27.27
CA ALA A 647 16.85 7.85 -26.47
C ALA A 647 16.63 8.58 -25.13
N ASP A 648 17.00 7.94 -24.02
CA ASP A 648 16.96 8.56 -22.70
C ASP A 648 18.17 9.48 -22.43
N ARG A 649 18.18 10.17 -21.28
CA ARG A 649 19.28 11.07 -20.88
C ARG A 649 20.64 10.38 -20.73
N ARG A 650 20.69 9.04 -20.73
CA ARG A 650 21.92 8.24 -20.65
C ARG A 650 22.35 7.73 -22.04
N GLY A 651 21.64 8.10 -23.10
CA GLY A 651 21.90 7.65 -24.47
C GLY A 651 21.38 6.25 -24.77
N ASN A 652 20.62 5.62 -23.86
CA ASN A 652 20.05 4.30 -24.11
C ASN A 652 18.78 4.43 -24.95
N GLN A 653 18.66 3.62 -26.00
CA GLN A 653 17.39 3.49 -26.72
C GLN A 653 16.43 2.62 -25.91
N VAL A 654 15.29 3.21 -25.55
CA VAL A 654 14.29 2.60 -24.67
C VAL A 654 12.90 2.67 -25.27
N ARG A 655 12.05 1.70 -24.93
CA ARG A 655 10.65 1.68 -25.34
C ARG A 655 9.79 2.46 -24.34
N LEU A 656 8.85 3.23 -24.88
CA LEU A 656 7.72 3.80 -24.15
C LEU A 656 6.47 3.00 -24.53
N PRO A 657 5.86 2.24 -23.60
CA PRO A 657 4.62 1.52 -23.87
C PRO A 657 3.49 2.47 -24.31
N THR A 658 2.78 2.11 -25.37
CA THR A 658 1.64 2.86 -25.90
C THR A 658 0.40 1.96 -25.88
N PRO A 659 -0.33 1.87 -24.74
CA PRO A 659 -1.54 1.05 -24.61
C PRO A 659 -2.74 1.67 -25.35
N TRP A 660 -2.47 2.32 -26.48
CA TRP A 660 -3.45 3.07 -27.26
C TRP A 660 -4.29 2.09 -28.07
N LYS A 661 -5.61 2.21 -27.98
CA LYS A 661 -6.55 1.42 -28.78
C LYS A 661 -7.54 2.35 -29.44
N LEU A 662 -7.75 2.19 -30.75
CA LEU A 662 -8.66 3.03 -31.53
C LEU A 662 -10.07 3.10 -30.91
N GLU A 663 -10.56 1.96 -30.43
CA GLU A 663 -11.88 1.77 -29.83
C GLU A 663 -12.08 2.65 -28.58
N ASP A 664 -11.06 2.73 -27.72
CA ASP A 664 -11.10 3.51 -26.49
C ASP A 664 -11.02 5.03 -26.76
N LEU A 665 -10.23 5.41 -27.78
CA LEU A 665 -9.97 6.81 -28.13
C LEU A 665 -11.17 7.49 -28.79
N ALA A 666 -11.97 6.75 -29.55
CA ALA A 666 -13.20 7.26 -30.16
C ALA A 666 -14.42 7.18 -29.22
N GLY A 667 -14.46 6.22 -28.29
CA GLY A 667 -15.58 5.99 -27.38
C GLY A 667 -15.70 6.99 -26.21
N ALA A 668 -14.60 7.62 -25.81
CA ALA A 668 -14.56 8.51 -24.64
C ALA A 668 -15.41 9.79 -24.78
N HIS A 669 -15.74 10.23 -26.00
CA HIS A 669 -16.53 11.45 -26.26
C HIS A 669 -18.03 11.22 -26.48
N LYS A 670 -18.50 9.97 -26.65
CA LYS A 670 -19.94 9.68 -26.80
C LYS A 670 -20.68 9.43 -25.46
N LYS A 671 -19.96 9.43 -24.33
CA LYS A 671 -20.52 9.25 -22.97
C LYS A 671 -20.47 10.52 -22.10
N GLY A 672 -20.31 11.70 -22.71
CA GLY A 672 -20.35 13.00 -22.03
C GLY A 672 -21.73 13.64 -22.05
#